data_AF-A0AAW0VDG8-F1
#
_entry.id   AF-A0AAW0VDG8-F1
#
_cell.length_a   1.000
_cell.length_b   1.000
_cell.length_c   1.000
_cell.angle_alpha   90.00
_cell.angle_beta   90.00
_cell.angle_gamma   90.00
#
_symmetry.space_group_name_H-M   'P 1'
#
loop_
_entity.id
_entity.type
_entity.pdbx_description
1 polymer ?
#
loop_
_entity_poly.entity_id
_entity_poly.type
_entity_poly.pdbx_seq_one_letter_code
_entity_poly.pdbx_strand_id
1 'polypeptide(L)'
;MSESIRFVLTLTVLLCIVTPLLAIDKLPYQHFIESYIPGKVSLLSSFAKRNKGATTAIAIVLASVAIFYPLAFNVPQLLHKVFSSMNSNYRFLSSSGFGSRFGGSSTSSNSREARFAMKNGGELGGISNDGNTCFMNSVIQSLASSKQLVQFIERNVNAEASLMLEAGGMSAARMGSFKTNLTFTRALKKLLSDVNGAYGSRGKEFSTKPLLHKMPNGPKQNFFTGYNQEDAQEFYQLVMRIVEKEYKSISTSREGTPEPESASEQKEKPIKFIDASNLANLPSGCDELGRLGKVFVPAHQVDPNIPDNEKKVLPLELVTPVDGVSAERIGCLTCGEVGGIRYSVLSGLSLNLPYNANHYSSLTLHQLLNEWSKPERIDEVNCNRCGLIQTKEFLLSNLEGSSNERLISDFKKRIEEIDSELAKDHIADEIFERLTTKSMIRKTTKTKQALLSRPPPLLCIHINRSVFDPRTYMIVKNSKAVSFPLKLDLNPYVAEPSDINMDARLPFRKQDASLEANGKTGANGIVEDDDIELMNIPSEQPIDTIKGNPNLLYNLKAVISHYGTHNYGHYICYRKYRGTWWRISDESVYVANEHEVLNSQGTFMLFYEWDDKVPEVLQQLDDEPSEKDKASSIIDGDSKDDEMDGESNDRESSSSSSSEEDNNNDVMDEISADDSNSHESVSGESFEKNSQQNKDSLVSQDQPYRLGEERAFHV
;
A
#
# COMPACT_ATOMS: atom_id res chain seq x y z
N MET A 1 22.79 -17.49 43.99
CA MET A 1 22.04 -16.25 44.34
C MET A 1 22.92 -15.41 45.25
N SER A 2 23.27 -14.19 44.83
CA SER A 2 24.17 -13.30 45.57
C SER A 2 23.52 -12.83 46.88
N GLU A 3 24.34 -12.58 47.90
CA GLU A 3 23.88 -12.08 49.22
C GLU A 3 23.07 -10.79 49.12
N SER A 4 23.31 -9.98 48.09
CA SER A 4 22.55 -8.76 47.79
C SER A 4 21.07 -9.03 47.50
N ILE A 5 20.73 -10.15 46.85
CA ILE A 5 19.33 -10.51 46.54
C ILE A 5 18.62 -10.98 47.81
N ARG A 6 19.33 -11.71 48.69
CA ARG A 6 18.79 -12.11 49.99
C ARG A 6 18.53 -10.89 50.87
N PHE A 7 19.47 -9.95 50.97
CA PHE A 7 19.30 -8.72 51.76
C PHE A 7 18.09 -7.88 51.30
N VAL A 8 17.90 -7.73 49.99
CA VAL A 8 16.77 -6.97 49.43
C VAL A 8 15.43 -7.66 49.69
N LEU A 9 15.36 -8.98 49.57
CA LEU A 9 14.17 -9.77 49.89
C LEU A 9 13.83 -9.73 51.39
N THR A 10 14.84 -9.83 52.27
CA THR A 10 14.60 -9.74 53.71
C THR A 10 14.12 -8.35 54.13
N LEU A 11 14.70 -7.29 53.54
CA LEU A 11 14.31 -5.90 53.83
C LEU A 11 12.91 -5.56 53.32
N THR A 12 12.53 -6.07 52.15
CA THR A 12 11.16 -5.88 51.60
C THR A 12 10.12 -6.64 52.41
N VAL A 13 10.40 -7.87 52.82
CA VAL A 13 9.50 -8.64 53.71
C VAL A 13 9.37 -7.95 55.08
N LEU A 14 10.46 -7.42 55.64
CA LEU A 14 10.43 -6.69 56.91
C LEU A 14 9.59 -5.40 56.79
N LEU A 15 9.75 -4.64 55.70
CA LEU A 15 8.97 -3.43 55.45
C LEU A 15 7.48 -3.72 55.24
N CYS A 16 7.13 -4.82 54.56
CA CYS A 16 5.74 -5.24 54.36
C CYS A 16 5.06 -5.74 55.65
N ILE A 17 5.82 -6.22 56.63
CA ILE A 17 5.29 -6.67 57.94
C ILE A 17 5.20 -5.52 58.95
N VAL A 18 6.14 -4.56 58.90
CA VAL A 18 6.23 -3.46 59.87
C VAL A 18 5.29 -2.29 59.51
N THR A 19 5.03 -2.06 58.22
CA THR A 19 4.15 -0.95 57.77
C THR A 19 2.67 -1.09 58.17
N PRO A 20 2.06 -2.30 58.27
CA PRO A 20 0.71 -2.45 58.81
C PRO A 20 0.66 -2.31 60.34
N LEU A 21 1.75 -2.63 61.05
CA LEU A 21 1.82 -2.55 62.52
C LEU A 21 2.00 -1.12 63.04
N LEU A 22 2.55 -0.21 62.23
CA LEU A 22 2.67 1.21 62.55
C LEU A 22 1.43 2.05 62.19
N ALA A 23 0.38 1.42 61.65
CA ALA A 23 -0.89 2.08 61.31
C ALA A 23 -1.90 2.13 62.47
N ILE A 24 -1.50 1.70 63.68
CA ILE A 24 -2.28 1.83 64.91
C ILE A 24 -1.47 2.73 65.87
N ASP A 25 -1.51 4.04 65.63
CA ASP A 25 -1.79 5.05 66.65
C ASP A 25 -1.67 6.46 66.08
N LYS A 26 -2.62 7.31 66.47
CA LYS A 26 -2.72 8.72 66.08
C LYS A 26 -1.61 9.53 66.76
N LEU A 27 -0.78 10.28 66.02
CA LEU A 27 -0.07 11.51 66.45
C LEU A 27 0.55 12.22 65.20
N PRO A 28 0.89 13.53 65.25
CA PRO A 28 0.54 14.47 64.19
C PRO A 28 1.73 14.84 63.28
N TYR A 29 1.63 14.48 62.00
CA TYR A 29 2.58 14.87 60.94
C TYR A 29 2.24 16.19 60.23
N GLN A 30 1.26 16.94 60.76
CA GLN A 30 0.68 18.09 60.05
C GLN A 30 1.57 19.34 60.08
N HIS A 31 2.49 19.45 61.04
CA HIS A 31 3.43 20.60 61.13
C HIS A 31 4.66 20.49 60.23
N PHE A 32 4.98 19.29 59.70
CA PHE A 32 6.18 19.09 58.88
C PHE A 32 5.94 19.37 57.39
N ILE A 33 4.69 19.31 56.93
CA ILE A 33 4.34 19.46 55.51
C ILE A 33 4.15 20.94 55.13
N GLU A 34 3.72 21.80 56.05
CA GLU A 34 3.51 23.23 55.78
C GLU A 34 4.82 24.03 55.62
N SER A 35 5.96 23.51 56.08
CA SER A 35 7.24 24.22 56.03
C SER A 35 8.00 24.07 54.71
N TYR A 36 7.64 23.11 53.84
CA TYR A 36 8.41 22.79 52.63
C TYR A 36 7.72 23.11 51.29
N ILE A 37 6.43 23.45 51.27
CA ILE A 37 5.71 23.83 50.03
C ILE A 37 4.61 24.87 50.33
N PRO A 38 4.85 26.19 50.16
CA PRO A 38 3.78 27.16 50.25
C PRO A 38 3.03 27.21 48.90
N GLY A 39 1.74 26.83 48.93
CA GLY A 39 0.81 27.08 47.84
C GLY A 39 0.69 25.97 46.80
N LYS A 40 -0.12 24.94 47.11
CA LYS A 40 -1.01 24.18 46.18
C LYS A 40 -1.60 22.94 46.87
N VAL A 41 -2.26 23.11 48.01
CA VAL A 41 -2.93 22.01 48.75
C VAL A 41 -4.45 22.20 48.78
N SER A 42 -5.09 22.50 47.64
CA SER A 42 -6.57 22.40 47.54
C SER A 42 -7.04 21.29 46.60
N LEU A 43 -6.18 20.80 45.70
CA LEU A 43 -6.55 19.78 44.72
C LEU A 43 -6.36 18.34 45.22
N LEU A 44 -5.36 18.10 46.08
CA LEU A 44 -5.08 16.77 46.64
C LEU A 44 -6.01 16.39 47.81
N SER A 45 -6.58 17.36 48.53
CA SER A 45 -7.54 17.09 49.62
C SER A 45 -8.91 16.66 49.10
N SER A 46 -9.25 17.03 47.85
CA SER A 46 -10.51 16.65 47.21
C SER A 46 -10.46 15.24 46.59
N PHE A 47 -9.28 14.79 46.15
CA PHE A 47 -9.10 13.45 45.58
C PHE A 47 -9.06 12.34 46.65
N ALA A 48 -8.56 12.66 47.84
CA ALA A 48 -8.45 11.72 48.95
C ALA A 48 -9.79 11.40 49.67
N LYS A 49 -10.87 12.13 49.38
CA LYS A 49 -12.17 11.96 50.06
C LYS A 49 -13.13 10.97 49.38
N ARG A 50 -12.81 10.43 48.19
CA ARG A 50 -13.84 9.75 47.38
C ARG A 50 -13.61 8.29 46.98
N ASN A 51 -12.52 7.62 47.36
CA ASN A 51 -12.46 6.14 47.27
C ASN A 51 -11.40 5.57 48.22
N LYS A 52 -11.82 4.60 49.05
CA LYS A 52 -10.96 3.85 49.97
C LYS A 52 -10.57 2.51 49.33
N GLY A 53 -9.27 2.27 49.17
CA GLY A 53 -8.70 0.94 48.91
C GLY A 53 -8.04 0.76 47.53
N ALA A 54 -6.85 0.15 47.54
CA ALA A 54 -5.98 -0.24 46.42
C ALA A 54 -5.35 0.87 45.56
N THR A 55 -6.08 1.93 45.18
CA THR A 55 -5.58 2.94 44.22
C THR A 55 -4.56 3.91 44.83
N THR A 56 -4.68 4.23 46.11
CA THR A 56 -3.73 5.08 46.84
C THR A 56 -2.38 4.40 47.09
N ALA A 57 -2.35 3.08 47.28
CA ALA A 57 -1.11 2.32 47.47
C ALA A 57 -0.29 2.26 46.17
N ILE A 58 -0.96 2.05 45.02
CA ILE A 58 -0.32 2.00 43.70
C ILE A 58 0.23 3.38 43.31
N ALA A 59 -0.49 4.46 43.60
CA ALA A 59 -0.02 5.83 43.33
C ALA A 59 1.22 6.19 44.17
N ILE A 60 1.31 5.73 45.42
CA ILE A 60 2.46 5.96 46.31
C ILE A 60 3.68 5.14 45.82
N VAL A 61 3.48 3.91 45.35
CA VAL A 61 4.55 3.08 44.77
C VAL A 61 5.08 3.68 43.46
N LEU A 62 4.20 4.17 42.59
CA LEU A 62 4.62 4.81 41.33
C LEU A 62 5.31 6.16 41.56
N ALA A 63 4.85 6.96 42.53
CA ALA A 63 5.50 8.20 42.90
C ALA A 63 6.88 7.98 43.55
N SER A 64 7.03 6.93 44.37
CA SER A 64 8.33 6.60 44.99
C SER A 64 9.35 6.04 43.99
N VAL A 65 8.92 5.27 42.98
CA VAL A 65 9.80 4.82 41.89
C VAL A 65 10.28 5.99 41.02
N ALA A 66 9.43 6.99 40.79
CA ALA A 66 9.78 8.18 39.99
C ALA A 66 10.70 9.18 40.74
N ILE A 67 10.62 9.22 42.07
CA ILE A 67 11.39 10.17 42.91
C ILE A 67 12.80 9.63 43.24
N PHE A 68 12.99 8.30 43.31
CA PHE A 68 14.25 7.70 43.80
C PHE A 68 15.22 7.18 42.73
N TYR A 69 14.93 7.29 41.43
CA TYR A 69 15.85 6.82 40.38
C TYR A 69 15.99 7.77 39.19
N PRO A 70 17.05 8.59 39.15
CA PRO A 70 17.56 9.14 37.91
C PRO A 70 18.88 8.45 37.50
N LEU A 71 18.97 8.13 36.21
CA LEU A 71 20.19 7.83 35.43
C LEU A 71 20.94 6.52 35.76
N ALA A 72 20.63 5.48 34.97
CA ALA A 72 21.59 4.67 34.20
C ALA A 72 20.98 3.28 33.90
N PHE A 73 20.22 3.13 32.81
CA PHE A 73 19.96 1.80 32.26
C PHE A 73 19.73 1.86 30.75
N ASN A 74 20.35 0.92 30.03
CA ASN A 74 20.37 0.84 28.56
C ASN A 74 19.05 0.22 28.08
N VAL A 75 18.04 1.08 27.88
CA VAL A 75 16.65 0.77 27.54
C VAL A 75 16.44 -0.10 26.27
N PRO A 76 17.27 -0.04 25.20
CA PRO A 76 16.98 -0.77 23.95
C PRO A 76 16.99 -2.31 24.07
N GLN A 77 17.88 -2.88 24.89
CA GLN A 77 18.04 -4.33 25.00
C GLN A 77 17.00 -4.99 25.92
N LEU A 78 16.48 -4.25 26.91
CA LEU A 78 15.41 -4.71 27.78
C LEU A 78 14.05 -4.59 27.08
N LEU A 79 13.82 -3.51 26.34
CA LEU A 79 12.64 -3.38 25.48
C LEU A 79 12.61 -4.48 24.41
N HIS A 80 13.74 -4.84 23.80
CA HIS A 80 13.78 -5.95 22.83
C HIS A 80 13.40 -7.31 23.46
N LYS A 81 13.79 -7.58 24.72
CA LYS A 81 13.42 -8.81 25.43
C LYS A 81 11.99 -8.79 25.96
N VAL A 82 11.47 -7.62 26.36
CA VAL A 82 10.09 -7.46 26.80
C VAL A 82 9.14 -7.50 25.59
N PHE A 83 9.50 -6.89 24.45
CA PHE A 83 8.73 -6.98 23.20
C PHE A 83 8.84 -8.34 22.52
N SER A 84 9.97 -9.06 22.59
CA SER A 84 10.03 -10.46 22.12
C SER A 84 9.19 -11.38 23.02
N SER A 85 9.08 -11.08 24.31
CA SER A 85 8.17 -11.76 25.23
C SER A 85 6.70 -11.38 24.99
N MET A 86 6.39 -10.14 24.60
CA MET A 86 5.04 -9.73 24.19
C MET A 86 4.64 -10.28 22.81
N ASN A 87 5.60 -10.57 21.93
CA ASN A 87 5.38 -11.34 20.71
C ASN A 87 5.09 -12.83 21.03
N SER A 88 5.55 -13.35 22.17
CA SER A 88 5.15 -14.66 22.69
C SER A 88 3.78 -14.65 23.41
N ASN A 89 3.32 -13.49 23.89
CA ASN A 89 1.97 -13.35 24.45
C ASN A 89 0.86 -13.22 23.39
N TYR A 90 1.21 -13.13 22.10
CA TYR A 90 0.28 -13.44 20.99
C TYR A 90 0.33 -14.91 20.55
N ARG A 91 1.29 -15.71 21.07
CA ARG A 91 1.27 -17.18 20.99
C ARG A 91 0.55 -17.85 22.18
N PHE A 92 0.48 -17.19 23.33
CA PHE A 92 -0.13 -17.76 24.54
C PHE A 92 -1.66 -17.59 24.65
N LEU A 93 -2.32 -17.06 23.61
CA LEU A 93 -3.79 -17.06 23.48
C LEU A 93 -4.29 -18.11 22.49
N SER A 94 -3.44 -19.04 22.04
CA SER A 94 -3.77 -20.07 21.04
C SER A 94 -3.70 -21.52 21.55
N SER A 95 -3.37 -21.82 22.81
CA SER A 95 -3.62 -23.17 23.35
C SER A 95 -3.81 -23.19 24.86
N SER A 96 -4.81 -23.97 25.28
CA SER A 96 -5.18 -24.41 26.64
C SER A 96 -5.96 -23.43 27.56
N GLY A 97 -7.29 -23.48 27.42
CA GLY A 97 -8.20 -23.77 28.56
C GLY A 97 -8.40 -22.70 29.63
N PHE A 98 -8.94 -21.54 29.28
CA PHE A 98 -9.75 -20.72 30.21
C PHE A 98 -10.85 -20.00 29.40
N GLY A 99 -11.99 -20.68 29.25
CA GLY A 99 -13.15 -20.18 28.52
C GLY A 99 -14.02 -19.25 29.36
N SER A 100 -14.77 -18.41 28.64
CA SER A 100 -15.85 -17.54 29.12
C SER A 100 -15.46 -16.32 29.95
N ARG A 101 -15.26 -15.20 29.23
CA ARG A 101 -16.00 -13.93 29.37
C ARG A 101 -15.10 -12.79 28.91
N PHE A 102 -15.13 -12.48 27.61
CA PHE A 102 -15.02 -11.13 27.03
C PHE A 102 -15.08 -11.27 25.49
N GLY A 103 -16.30 -11.24 24.96
CA GLY A 103 -16.61 -10.69 23.62
C GLY A 103 -15.88 -11.24 22.39
N GLY A 104 -15.56 -12.53 22.32
CA GLY A 104 -15.35 -13.20 21.05
C GLY A 104 -16.72 -13.60 20.50
N SER A 105 -17.23 -12.87 19.49
CA SER A 105 -18.30 -13.42 18.68
C SER A 105 -17.72 -14.66 17.99
N SER A 106 -18.14 -15.84 18.42
CA SER A 106 -18.19 -16.98 17.54
C SER A 106 -19.12 -16.60 16.39
N THR A 107 -18.59 -15.95 15.35
CA THR A 107 -19.29 -15.83 14.07
C THR A 107 -19.27 -17.19 13.39
N SER A 108 -20.11 -18.07 13.95
CA SER A 108 -21.14 -18.80 13.25
C SER A 108 -20.70 -19.56 11.99
N SER A 109 -20.48 -20.86 12.14
CA SER A 109 -20.62 -21.81 11.03
C SER A 109 -21.99 -21.74 10.33
N ASN A 110 -22.93 -20.93 10.85
CA ASN A 110 -24.30 -20.75 10.38
C ASN A 110 -24.57 -19.37 9.75
N SER A 111 -23.57 -18.48 9.57
CA SER A 111 -23.81 -17.20 8.91
C SER A 111 -24.22 -17.41 7.45
N ARG A 112 -25.05 -16.53 6.90
CA ARG A 112 -25.47 -16.62 5.49
C ARG A 112 -24.23 -16.58 4.58
N GLU A 113 -23.26 -15.76 4.92
CA GLU A 113 -21.99 -15.60 4.21
C GLU A 113 -21.14 -16.87 4.27
N ALA A 114 -21.06 -17.55 5.43
CA ALA A 114 -20.33 -18.80 5.57
C ALA A 114 -20.99 -19.94 4.79
N ARG A 115 -22.33 -20.04 4.83
CA ARG A 115 -23.08 -21.00 4.00
C ARG A 115 -22.90 -20.72 2.51
N PHE A 116 -22.94 -19.46 2.10
CA PHE A 116 -22.71 -19.05 0.72
C PHE A 116 -21.29 -19.37 0.26
N ALA A 117 -20.28 -19.12 1.11
CA ALA A 117 -18.89 -19.48 0.85
C ALA A 117 -18.73 -20.99 0.65
N MET A 118 -19.32 -21.81 1.54
CA MET A 118 -19.30 -23.27 1.44
C MET A 118 -19.93 -23.78 0.14
N LYS A 119 -21.07 -23.23 -0.28
CA LYS A 119 -21.72 -23.59 -1.55
C LYS A 119 -20.87 -23.25 -2.77
N ASN A 120 -20.03 -22.20 -2.68
CA ASN A 120 -19.20 -21.70 -3.77
C ASN A 120 -17.73 -22.15 -3.71
N GLY A 121 -17.39 -23.19 -2.95
CA GLY A 121 -16.05 -23.80 -2.94
C GLY A 121 -15.36 -23.86 -1.56
N GLY A 122 -15.98 -23.27 -0.53
CA GLY A 122 -15.48 -23.29 0.84
C GLY A 122 -14.32 -22.33 1.10
N GLU A 123 -13.58 -22.62 2.17
CA GLU A 123 -12.47 -21.80 2.65
C GLU A 123 -11.36 -21.63 1.60
N LEU A 124 -10.72 -20.47 1.66
CA LEU A 124 -9.55 -20.14 0.85
C LEU A 124 -8.26 -20.64 1.50
N GLY A 125 -7.17 -20.64 0.74
CA GLY A 125 -5.86 -20.99 1.26
C GLY A 125 -5.24 -19.84 2.07
N GLY A 126 -4.81 -20.11 3.30
CA GLY A 126 -3.94 -19.23 4.09
C GLY A 126 -2.48 -19.35 3.68
N ILE A 127 -1.64 -18.41 4.12
CA ILE A 127 -0.20 -18.42 3.83
C ILE A 127 0.59 -18.38 5.15
N SER A 128 1.42 -19.39 5.38
CA SER A 128 2.25 -19.57 6.57
C SER A 128 3.13 -18.34 6.83
N ASN A 129 3.13 -17.83 8.06
CA ASN A 129 4.09 -16.80 8.43
C ASN A 129 5.48 -17.40 8.70
N ASP A 130 6.36 -17.32 7.70
CA ASP A 130 7.74 -17.83 7.77
C ASP A 130 8.70 -16.87 8.52
N GLY A 131 8.17 -15.93 9.32
CA GLY A 131 8.91 -14.99 10.16
C GLY A 131 8.81 -13.54 9.67
N ASN A 132 7.92 -12.75 10.26
CA ASN A 132 7.68 -11.34 9.88
C ASN A 132 7.29 -11.14 8.39
N THR A 133 6.67 -12.17 7.80
CA THR A 133 6.32 -12.23 6.37
C THR A 133 4.90 -11.75 6.04
N CYS A 134 4.16 -11.25 7.02
CA CYS A 134 2.75 -10.86 6.85
C CYS A 134 2.54 -9.75 5.81
N PHE A 135 3.53 -8.86 5.61
CA PHE A 135 3.50 -7.88 4.51
C PHE A 135 3.39 -8.57 3.15
N MET A 136 4.20 -9.61 2.88
CA MET A 136 4.13 -10.40 1.65
C MET A 136 2.81 -11.15 1.54
N ASN A 137 2.41 -11.82 2.62
CA ASN A 137 1.19 -12.63 2.65
C ASN A 137 -0.02 -11.76 2.30
N SER A 138 -0.12 -10.56 2.88
CA SER A 138 -1.21 -9.63 2.62
C SER A 138 -1.28 -9.16 1.17
N VAL A 139 -0.12 -8.90 0.55
CA VAL A 139 -0.02 -8.51 -0.88
C VAL A 139 -0.36 -9.66 -1.80
N ILE A 140 0.17 -10.86 -1.56
CA ILE A 140 -0.15 -12.03 -2.41
C ILE A 140 -1.65 -12.34 -2.34
N GLN A 141 -2.24 -12.27 -1.14
CA GLN A 141 -3.69 -12.45 -0.98
C GLN A 141 -4.48 -11.35 -1.71
N SER A 142 -4.06 -10.09 -1.64
CA SER A 142 -4.76 -9.01 -2.34
C SER A 142 -4.68 -9.19 -3.87
N LEU A 143 -3.51 -9.52 -4.41
CA LEU A 143 -3.31 -9.77 -5.84
C LEU A 143 -4.11 -10.97 -6.35
N ALA A 144 -4.28 -12.00 -5.52
CA ALA A 144 -5.08 -13.19 -5.86
C ALA A 144 -6.58 -12.89 -6.02
N SER A 145 -7.06 -11.72 -5.57
CA SER A 145 -8.45 -11.30 -5.74
C SER A 145 -8.74 -10.66 -7.11
N SER A 146 -7.71 -10.21 -7.84
CA SER A 146 -7.89 -9.54 -9.14
C SER A 146 -8.07 -10.54 -10.27
N LYS A 147 -9.18 -10.39 -11.01
CA LYS A 147 -9.44 -11.15 -12.22
C LYS A 147 -8.49 -10.73 -13.35
N GLN A 148 -8.25 -9.42 -13.50
CA GLN A 148 -7.47 -8.91 -14.63
C GLN A 148 -6.00 -9.27 -14.52
N LEU A 149 -5.45 -9.27 -13.30
CA LEU A 149 -4.08 -9.75 -13.07
C LEU A 149 -3.94 -11.25 -13.32
N VAL A 150 -4.85 -12.07 -12.80
CA VAL A 150 -4.80 -13.53 -13.00
C VAL A 150 -4.93 -13.88 -14.48
N GLN A 151 -5.89 -13.27 -15.19
CA GLN A 151 -6.05 -13.48 -16.64
C GLN A 151 -4.82 -13.02 -17.43
N PHE A 152 -4.21 -11.89 -17.06
CA PHE A 152 -2.98 -11.41 -17.69
C PHE A 152 -1.85 -12.43 -17.52
N ILE A 153 -1.60 -12.88 -16.28
CA ILE A 153 -0.57 -13.88 -15.97
C ILE A 153 -0.84 -15.19 -16.74
N GLU A 154 -2.10 -15.65 -16.77
CA GLU A 154 -2.48 -16.87 -17.48
C GLU A 154 -2.23 -16.79 -18.98
N ARG A 155 -2.69 -15.71 -19.63
CA ARG A 155 -2.50 -15.49 -21.07
C ARG A 155 -1.01 -15.50 -21.43
N ASN A 156 -0.18 -14.82 -20.64
CA ASN A 156 1.26 -14.73 -20.88
C ASN A 156 1.97 -16.07 -20.70
N VAL A 157 1.66 -16.80 -19.63
CA VAL A 157 2.23 -18.14 -19.38
C VAL A 157 1.81 -19.13 -20.47
N ASN A 158 0.57 -19.05 -20.96
CA ASN A 158 0.08 -19.92 -22.02
C ASN A 158 0.67 -19.55 -23.39
N ALA A 159 0.86 -18.25 -23.66
CA ALA A 159 1.51 -17.78 -24.89
C ALA A 159 2.98 -18.25 -24.96
N GLU A 160 3.74 -18.15 -23.87
CA GLU A 160 5.11 -18.69 -23.79
C GLU A 160 5.12 -20.21 -24.06
N ALA A 161 4.20 -20.97 -23.44
CA ALA A 161 4.11 -22.41 -23.63
C ALA A 161 3.79 -22.81 -25.08
N SER A 162 2.94 -22.03 -25.77
CA SER A 162 2.60 -22.27 -27.17
C SER A 162 3.80 -22.06 -28.09
N LEU A 163 4.54 -20.97 -27.88
CA LEU A 163 5.80 -20.69 -28.60
C LEU A 163 6.85 -21.79 -28.38
N MET A 164 6.91 -22.37 -27.17
CA MET A 164 7.81 -23.50 -26.87
C MET A 164 7.47 -24.76 -27.68
N LEU A 165 6.18 -25.03 -27.92
CA LEU A 165 5.74 -26.17 -28.71
C LEU A 165 6.08 -25.98 -30.20
N GLU A 166 5.88 -24.78 -30.73
CA GLU A 166 6.16 -24.45 -32.13
C GLU A 166 7.67 -24.47 -32.45
N ALA A 167 8.53 -24.06 -31.51
CA ALA A 167 9.98 -24.02 -31.69
C ALA A 167 10.69 -25.40 -31.58
N GLY A 168 9.95 -26.53 -31.62
CA GLY A 168 10.52 -27.87 -31.46
C GLY A 168 11.06 -28.16 -30.05
N GLY A 169 10.54 -27.44 -29.04
CA GLY A 169 11.08 -27.38 -27.67
C GLY A 169 11.14 -28.71 -26.91
N MET A 170 10.50 -29.77 -27.38
CA MET A 170 10.64 -31.11 -26.78
C MET A 170 12.08 -31.65 -26.83
N SER A 171 12.86 -31.32 -27.87
CA SER A 171 14.26 -31.75 -27.98
C SER A 171 15.19 -30.88 -27.12
N ALA A 172 14.94 -29.56 -27.05
CA ALA A 172 15.75 -28.62 -26.26
C ALA A 172 15.49 -28.71 -24.74
N ALA A 173 14.24 -29.00 -24.32
CA ALA A 173 13.89 -29.25 -22.93
C ALA A 173 14.51 -30.56 -22.40
N ARG A 174 14.61 -31.60 -23.26
CA ARG A 174 15.30 -32.86 -22.93
C ARG A 174 16.83 -32.71 -22.81
N MET A 175 17.41 -31.72 -23.50
CA MET A 175 18.86 -31.42 -23.48
C MET A 175 19.25 -30.40 -22.39
N GLY A 176 18.32 -29.94 -21.55
CA GLY A 176 18.61 -29.01 -20.44
C GLY A 176 19.10 -27.61 -20.86
N SER A 177 19.01 -27.26 -22.15
CA SER A 177 19.64 -26.06 -22.72
C SER A 177 18.70 -24.85 -22.82
N PHE A 178 17.43 -24.97 -22.41
CA PHE A 178 16.43 -23.90 -22.56
C PHE A 178 15.99 -23.34 -21.20
N LYS A 179 16.20 -22.04 -20.99
CA LYS A 179 15.84 -21.32 -19.76
C LYS A 179 14.47 -20.66 -19.96
N THR A 180 13.50 -20.94 -19.08
CA THR A 180 12.17 -20.30 -19.10
C THR A 180 12.30 -18.82 -18.73
N ASN A 181 11.67 -17.92 -19.49
CA ASN A 181 11.78 -16.48 -19.25
C ASN A 181 10.75 -15.98 -18.22
N LEU A 182 9.65 -16.72 -17.98
CA LEU A 182 8.61 -16.42 -16.98
C LEU A 182 8.76 -17.20 -15.66
N THR A 183 9.97 -17.36 -15.16
CA THR A 183 10.23 -18.27 -14.03
C THR A 183 9.51 -17.82 -12.75
N PHE A 184 9.56 -16.53 -12.42
CA PHE A 184 8.86 -15.96 -11.27
C PHE A 184 7.36 -15.89 -11.51
N THR A 185 6.93 -15.43 -12.69
CA THR A 185 5.52 -15.28 -13.04
C THR A 185 4.76 -16.61 -12.98
N ARG A 186 5.40 -17.73 -13.35
CA ARG A 186 4.81 -19.08 -13.20
C ARG A 186 4.67 -19.51 -11.74
N ALA A 187 5.66 -19.20 -10.90
CA ALA A 187 5.58 -19.49 -9.47
C ALA A 187 4.49 -18.64 -8.80
N LEU A 188 4.37 -17.36 -9.21
CA LEU A 188 3.30 -16.47 -8.77
C LEU A 188 1.94 -17.02 -9.19
N LYS A 189 1.75 -17.37 -10.48
CA LYS A 189 0.52 -18.00 -10.98
C LYS A 189 0.11 -19.19 -10.12
N LYS A 190 1.07 -20.08 -9.83
CA LYS A 190 0.81 -21.27 -9.02
C LYS A 190 0.32 -20.89 -7.63
N LEU A 191 1.01 -19.99 -6.94
CA LEU A 191 0.64 -19.56 -5.59
C LEU A 191 -0.72 -18.85 -5.57
N LEU A 192 -1.01 -17.97 -6.52
CA LEU A 192 -2.32 -17.31 -6.64
C LEU A 192 -3.45 -18.34 -6.85
N SER A 193 -3.19 -19.37 -7.66
CA SER A 193 -4.16 -20.46 -7.89
C SER A 193 -4.36 -21.32 -6.65
N ASP A 194 -3.26 -21.63 -5.94
CA ASP A 194 -3.28 -22.39 -4.70
C ASP A 194 -4.10 -21.67 -3.62
N VAL A 195 -3.89 -20.37 -3.38
CA VAL A 195 -4.67 -19.64 -2.36
C VAL A 195 -6.14 -19.44 -2.77
N ASN A 196 -6.44 -19.50 -4.07
CA ASN A 196 -7.80 -19.41 -4.64
C ASN A 196 -8.51 -20.76 -4.75
N GLY A 197 -7.91 -21.84 -4.26
CA GLY A 197 -8.47 -23.19 -4.32
C GLY A 197 -9.83 -23.33 -3.63
N ALA A 198 -10.52 -24.44 -3.88
CA ALA A 198 -11.77 -24.79 -3.22
C ALA A 198 -11.49 -25.88 -2.17
N TYR A 199 -11.33 -25.48 -0.90
CA TYR A 199 -10.91 -26.40 0.17
C TYR A 199 -12.07 -26.89 1.06
N GLY A 200 -13.32 -26.51 0.75
CA GLY A 200 -14.47 -26.91 1.56
C GLY A 200 -14.34 -26.38 2.99
N SER A 201 -14.59 -27.23 3.98
CA SER A 201 -14.54 -26.84 5.40
C SER A 201 -13.15 -27.03 6.04
N ARG A 202 -12.17 -27.53 5.28
CA ARG A 202 -10.81 -27.75 5.77
C ARG A 202 -9.90 -26.75 5.07
N GLY A 203 -9.66 -25.61 5.70
CA GLY A 203 -8.67 -24.65 5.23
C GLY A 203 -7.33 -25.30 4.91
N LYS A 204 -6.58 -24.70 3.99
CA LYS A 204 -5.26 -25.18 3.56
C LYS A 204 -4.23 -24.08 3.69
N GLU A 205 -3.03 -24.46 4.10
CA GLU A 205 -1.91 -23.55 4.30
C GLU A 205 -0.87 -23.73 3.18
N PHE A 206 -0.28 -22.61 2.75
CA PHE A 206 0.75 -22.54 1.72
C PHE A 206 1.95 -21.73 2.20
N SER A 207 3.13 -21.93 1.62
CA SER A 207 4.33 -21.12 1.92
C SER A 207 4.72 -20.27 0.72
N THR A 208 5.27 -19.08 0.99
CA THR A 208 5.83 -18.17 -0.03
C THR A 208 7.23 -18.58 -0.48
N LYS A 209 7.91 -19.50 0.22
CA LYS A 209 9.28 -19.94 -0.10
C LYS A 209 9.47 -20.33 -1.58
N PRO A 210 8.59 -21.13 -2.21
CA PRO A 210 8.74 -21.48 -3.63
C PRO A 210 8.73 -20.27 -4.56
N LEU A 211 7.95 -19.23 -4.24
CA LEU A 211 7.92 -17.98 -4.99
C LEU A 211 9.23 -17.20 -4.81
N LEU A 212 9.66 -17.04 -3.56
CA LEU A 212 10.88 -16.29 -3.21
C LEU A 212 12.15 -16.91 -3.82
N HIS A 213 12.23 -18.24 -3.88
CA HIS A 213 13.34 -18.94 -4.55
C HIS A 213 13.41 -18.69 -6.07
N LYS A 214 12.32 -18.25 -6.69
CA LYS A 214 12.24 -17.97 -8.13
C LYS A 214 12.38 -16.49 -8.48
N MET A 215 12.50 -15.62 -7.48
CA MET A 215 12.69 -14.19 -7.70
C MET A 215 14.08 -13.93 -8.33
N PRO A 216 14.19 -13.12 -9.41
CA PRO A 216 15.48 -12.74 -10.00
C PRO A 216 16.22 -11.79 -9.06
N ASN A 217 17.51 -12.04 -8.79
CA ASN A 217 18.20 -11.47 -7.63
C ASN A 217 17.45 -11.74 -6.31
N GLY A 218 16.67 -12.83 -6.27
CA GLY A 218 16.01 -13.32 -5.07
C GLY A 218 17.00 -13.35 -3.92
N PRO A 219 16.55 -13.08 -2.70
CA PRO A 219 17.32 -12.42 -1.67
C PRO A 219 18.71 -13.06 -1.50
N LYS A 220 19.69 -12.55 -2.25
CA LYS A 220 21.09 -12.75 -1.95
C LYS A 220 21.37 -11.79 -0.81
N GLN A 221 21.16 -12.34 0.39
CA GLN A 221 21.78 -11.96 1.65
C GLN A 221 21.27 -10.64 2.25
N ASN A 222 20.24 -10.75 3.09
CA ASN A 222 19.89 -9.85 4.21
C ASN A 222 18.67 -8.91 4.06
N PHE A 223 18.12 -8.65 2.86
CA PHE A 223 17.05 -7.64 2.73
C PHE A 223 15.65 -8.17 3.09
N PHE A 224 15.21 -9.34 2.57
CA PHE A 224 13.89 -9.93 2.88
C PHE A 224 13.95 -11.27 3.63
N THR A 225 15.15 -11.83 3.80
CA THR A 225 15.38 -13.04 4.60
C THR A 225 15.83 -12.73 6.03
N GLY A 226 16.02 -11.44 6.35
CA GLY A 226 16.06 -11.02 7.74
C GLY A 226 14.69 -11.27 8.34
N TYR A 227 14.63 -11.63 9.63
CA TYR A 227 13.38 -11.62 10.38
C TYR A 227 12.88 -10.18 10.63
N ASN A 228 13.13 -9.25 9.70
CA ASN A 228 12.73 -7.85 9.81
C ASN A 228 11.39 -7.66 9.10
N GLN A 229 10.61 -6.71 9.59
CA GLN A 229 9.36 -6.31 8.97
C GLN A 229 9.65 -5.29 7.87
N GLU A 230 9.01 -5.45 6.72
CA GLU A 230 9.17 -4.59 5.55
C GLU A 230 7.82 -3.97 5.14
N ASP A 231 7.87 -3.02 4.21
CA ASP A 231 6.68 -2.32 3.72
C ASP A 231 5.95 -3.14 2.63
N ALA A 232 4.63 -3.29 2.79
CA ALA A 232 3.79 -4.02 1.83
C ALA A 232 3.71 -3.33 0.46
N GLN A 233 3.79 -1.99 0.41
CA GLN A 233 3.76 -1.22 -0.82
C GLN A 233 5.05 -1.41 -1.64
N GLU A 234 6.21 -1.45 -0.98
CA GLU A 234 7.48 -1.75 -1.65
C GLU A 234 7.50 -3.18 -2.20
N PHE A 235 7.00 -4.16 -1.44
CA PHE A 235 6.90 -5.53 -1.92
C PHE A 235 5.95 -5.64 -3.12
N TYR A 236 4.79 -4.97 -3.09
CA TYR A 236 3.89 -4.90 -4.25
C TYR A 236 4.59 -4.35 -5.50
N GLN A 237 5.30 -3.23 -5.38
CA GLN A 237 6.04 -2.64 -6.50
C GLN A 237 7.12 -3.57 -7.02
N LEU A 238 7.83 -4.28 -6.14
CA LEU A 238 8.84 -5.26 -6.52
C LEU A 238 8.22 -6.42 -7.33
N VAL A 239 7.10 -6.98 -6.87
CA VAL A 239 6.39 -8.07 -7.57
C VAL A 239 5.97 -7.60 -8.96
N MET A 240 5.32 -6.43 -9.08
CA MET A 240 4.87 -5.91 -10.37
C MET A 240 6.04 -5.61 -11.32
N ARG A 241 7.14 -5.02 -10.82
CA ARG A 241 8.36 -4.75 -11.59
C ARG A 241 9.00 -6.02 -12.15
N ILE A 242 9.01 -7.11 -11.37
CA ILE A 242 9.54 -8.40 -11.83
C ILE A 242 8.66 -8.98 -12.94
N VAL A 243 7.34 -8.98 -12.74
CA VAL A 243 6.37 -9.46 -13.74
C VAL A 243 6.50 -8.67 -15.04
N GLU A 244 6.59 -7.34 -14.96
CA GLU A 244 6.80 -6.47 -16.11
C GLU A 244 8.12 -6.79 -16.83
N LYS A 245 9.22 -6.95 -16.08
CA LYS A 245 10.53 -7.26 -16.64
C LYS A 245 10.56 -8.61 -17.35
N GLU A 246 9.99 -9.65 -16.76
CA GLU A 246 9.89 -10.97 -17.38
C GLU A 246 9.06 -10.88 -18.68
N TYR A 247 7.94 -10.15 -18.68
CA TYR A 247 7.14 -9.93 -19.88
C TYR A 247 7.92 -9.19 -20.98
N LYS A 248 8.59 -8.07 -20.64
CA LYS A 248 9.39 -7.29 -21.60
C LYS A 248 10.53 -8.09 -22.22
N SER A 249 11.10 -9.07 -21.51
CA SER A 249 12.13 -9.95 -22.07
C SER A 249 11.61 -10.84 -23.21
N ILE A 250 10.31 -11.16 -23.20
CA ILE A 250 9.64 -11.95 -24.26
C ILE A 250 9.22 -11.06 -25.42
N SER A 251 8.80 -9.82 -25.17
CA SER A 251 8.41 -8.91 -26.24
C SER A 251 9.62 -8.34 -26.99
N THR A 252 10.70 -7.95 -26.29
CA THR A 252 11.89 -7.36 -26.92
C THR A 252 12.73 -8.36 -27.70
N SER A 253 12.72 -9.65 -27.33
CA SER A 253 13.34 -10.71 -28.15
C SER A 253 12.65 -10.95 -29.51
N ARG A 254 11.52 -10.26 -29.78
CA ARG A 254 10.79 -10.29 -31.06
C ARG A 254 11.07 -9.08 -31.95
N GLU A 255 11.71 -8.03 -31.43
CA GLU A 255 12.24 -6.92 -32.24
C GLU A 255 13.75 -7.14 -32.41
N GLY A 256 14.25 -7.11 -33.66
CA GLY A 256 15.66 -7.36 -33.95
C GLY A 256 16.58 -6.46 -33.12
N THR A 257 17.45 -7.08 -32.33
CA THR A 257 18.36 -6.42 -31.39
C THR A 257 19.14 -5.28 -32.05
N PRO A 258 18.99 -4.01 -31.64
CA PRO A 258 20.07 -3.04 -31.78
C PRO A 258 21.17 -3.41 -30.77
N GLU A 259 22.43 -3.35 -31.21
CA GLU A 259 23.62 -3.72 -30.43
C GLU A 259 23.65 -3.13 -29.00
N PRO A 260 24.33 -3.80 -28.04
CA PRO A 260 24.37 -3.35 -26.65
C PRO A 260 25.15 -2.04 -26.51
N GLU A 261 24.44 -0.96 -26.18
CA GLU A 261 25.02 0.34 -25.79
C GLU A 261 25.81 0.19 -24.48
N SER A 262 27.06 0.65 -24.49
CA SER A 262 27.96 0.72 -23.34
C SER A 262 27.48 1.78 -22.33
N ALA A 263 27.81 1.58 -21.06
CA ALA A 263 27.28 2.29 -19.89
C ALA A 263 27.64 3.80 -19.75
N SER A 264 27.99 4.49 -20.84
CA SER A 264 28.44 5.90 -20.82
C SER A 264 27.51 6.89 -21.51
N GLU A 265 26.34 6.46 -22.01
CA GLU A 265 25.42 7.34 -22.74
C GLU A 265 24.03 7.40 -22.08
N GLN A 266 23.93 8.11 -20.94
CA GLN A 266 22.66 8.63 -20.42
C GLN A 266 22.34 9.99 -21.06
N LYS A 267 22.43 10.09 -22.39
CA LYS A 267 21.76 11.17 -23.13
C LYS A 267 20.35 10.68 -23.41
N GLU A 268 19.37 11.46 -22.96
CA GLU A 268 17.93 11.23 -23.20
C GLU A 268 17.71 10.79 -24.66
N LYS A 269 17.19 9.56 -24.85
CA LYS A 269 16.80 9.12 -26.19
C LYS A 269 15.75 10.10 -26.71
N PRO A 270 15.88 10.63 -27.94
CA PRO A 270 14.95 11.63 -28.45
C PRO A 270 13.53 11.07 -28.45
N ILE A 271 12.58 11.85 -27.94
CA ILE A 271 11.16 11.50 -27.88
C ILE A 271 10.69 11.22 -29.31
N LYS A 272 10.36 9.96 -29.59
CA LYS A 272 9.99 9.51 -30.94
C LYS A 272 8.49 9.66 -31.16
N PHE A 273 8.07 10.83 -31.61
CA PHE A 273 6.72 11.06 -32.11
C PHE A 273 6.46 10.27 -33.41
N ILE A 274 5.22 9.81 -33.59
CA ILE A 274 4.79 9.03 -34.76
C ILE A 274 3.64 9.76 -35.45
N ASP A 275 3.57 9.71 -36.78
CA ASP A 275 2.46 10.26 -37.55
C ASP A 275 1.21 9.36 -37.39
N ALA A 276 0.14 9.95 -36.89
CA ALA A 276 -1.15 9.30 -36.64
C ALA A 276 -1.79 8.76 -37.94
N SER A 277 -1.50 9.38 -39.08
CA SER A 277 -2.07 9.04 -40.38
C SER A 277 -1.72 7.62 -40.85
N ASN A 278 -0.61 7.08 -40.35
CA ASN A 278 -0.07 5.78 -40.77
C ASN A 278 -0.57 4.59 -39.92
N LEU A 279 -1.36 4.84 -38.87
CA LEU A 279 -1.78 3.84 -37.90
C LEU A 279 -3.30 3.68 -37.92
N ALA A 280 -3.77 2.46 -38.18
CA ALA A 280 -5.17 2.10 -37.99
C ALA A 280 -5.41 1.79 -36.50
N ASN A 281 -6.42 2.43 -35.91
CA ASN A 281 -6.82 2.31 -34.49
C ASN A 281 -5.76 2.83 -33.49
N LEU A 282 -5.94 4.06 -33.01
CA LEU A 282 -5.07 4.75 -32.05
C LEU A 282 -5.79 4.89 -30.70
N PRO A 283 -5.73 3.89 -29.81
CA PRO A 283 -6.37 3.99 -28.50
C PRO A 283 -5.75 5.15 -27.70
N SER A 284 -6.61 6.08 -27.28
CA SER A 284 -6.24 7.28 -26.52
C SER A 284 -7.15 7.43 -25.30
N GLY A 285 -6.64 8.03 -24.22
CA GLY A 285 -7.40 8.22 -22.99
C GLY A 285 -8.10 6.94 -22.52
N CYS A 286 -9.43 6.98 -22.41
CA CYS A 286 -10.25 5.88 -21.92
C CYS A 286 -10.75 4.92 -23.02
N ASP A 287 -10.33 5.08 -24.28
CA ASP A 287 -10.70 4.17 -25.37
C ASP A 287 -10.21 2.75 -25.08
N GLU A 288 -11.08 1.75 -25.27
CA GLU A 288 -10.75 0.34 -25.05
C GLU A 288 -10.05 0.11 -23.69
N LEU A 289 -10.61 0.64 -22.61
CA LEU A 289 -10.10 0.46 -21.25
C LEU A 289 -9.88 -1.05 -20.97
N GLY A 290 -8.76 -1.42 -20.34
CA GLY A 290 -8.36 -2.84 -20.23
C GLY A 290 -7.38 -3.32 -21.30
N ARG A 291 -7.30 -2.66 -22.46
CA ARG A 291 -6.31 -2.99 -23.48
C ARG A 291 -4.90 -2.63 -23.01
N LEU A 292 -4.00 -3.61 -23.12
CA LEU A 292 -2.56 -3.48 -22.91
C LEU A 292 -1.83 -3.22 -24.24
N GLY A 293 -0.58 -2.77 -24.16
CA GLY A 293 0.27 -2.41 -25.30
C GLY A 293 0.38 -0.90 -25.47
N LYS A 294 0.65 -0.46 -26.71
CA LYS A 294 0.84 0.96 -27.03
C LYS A 294 -0.50 1.69 -27.01
N VAL A 295 -0.59 2.71 -26.15
CA VAL A 295 -1.61 3.75 -26.15
C VAL A 295 -0.97 5.07 -26.56
N PHE A 296 -1.78 6.02 -27.02
CA PHE A 296 -1.26 7.22 -27.66
C PHE A 296 -1.78 8.48 -26.98
N VAL A 297 -0.90 9.48 -26.88
CA VAL A 297 -1.27 10.84 -26.44
C VAL A 297 -0.92 11.86 -27.51
N PRO A 298 -1.67 12.97 -27.63
CA PRO A 298 -1.47 13.95 -28.70
C PRO A 298 -0.14 14.68 -28.56
N ALA A 299 0.63 14.78 -29.64
CA ALA A 299 1.95 15.40 -29.58
C ALA A 299 1.89 16.90 -29.32
N HIS A 300 0.89 17.61 -29.86
CA HIS A 300 0.65 19.03 -29.58
C HIS A 300 0.45 19.35 -28.09
N GLN A 301 0.10 18.36 -27.27
CA GLN A 301 0.00 18.54 -25.82
C GLN A 301 1.33 18.26 -25.14
N VAL A 302 2.10 17.27 -25.61
CA VAL A 302 3.40 16.90 -25.01
C VAL A 302 4.46 17.96 -25.29
N ASP A 303 4.60 18.30 -26.58
CA ASP A 303 5.55 19.31 -27.06
C ASP A 303 4.84 20.12 -28.16
N PRO A 304 4.26 21.28 -27.79
CA PRO A 304 3.57 22.15 -28.73
C PRO A 304 4.47 22.67 -29.87
N ASN A 305 5.79 22.77 -29.66
CA ASN A 305 6.68 23.42 -30.61
C ASN A 305 7.14 22.50 -31.76
N ILE A 306 6.78 21.21 -31.75
CA ILE A 306 7.18 20.31 -32.83
C ILE A 306 6.45 20.67 -34.14
N PRO A 307 7.10 20.54 -35.31
CA PRO A 307 6.44 20.70 -36.61
C PRO A 307 5.34 19.64 -36.80
N ASP A 308 4.21 20.01 -37.42
CA ASP A 308 3.07 19.13 -37.70
C ASP A 308 2.52 18.40 -36.45
N ASN A 309 2.52 19.08 -35.30
CA ASN A 309 2.14 18.51 -34.00
C ASN A 309 0.71 17.90 -33.98
N GLU A 310 -0.23 18.43 -34.78
CA GLU A 310 -1.62 17.97 -34.84
C GLU A 310 -1.76 16.57 -35.42
N LYS A 311 -0.83 16.17 -36.30
CA LYS A 311 -0.82 14.84 -36.93
C LYS A 311 0.05 13.85 -36.18
N LYS A 312 0.70 14.26 -35.10
CA LYS A 312 1.66 13.44 -34.38
C LYS A 312 1.12 12.96 -33.04
N VAL A 313 1.56 11.79 -32.62
CA VAL A 313 1.24 11.18 -31.34
C VAL A 313 2.49 10.62 -30.66
N LEU A 314 2.47 10.58 -29.34
CA LEU A 314 3.48 9.92 -28.51
C LEU A 314 2.94 8.56 -28.05
N PRO A 315 3.62 7.44 -28.38
CA PRO A 315 3.27 6.12 -27.84
C PRO A 315 3.72 5.98 -26.38
N LEU A 316 2.84 5.47 -25.53
CA LEU A 316 3.10 5.01 -24.18
C LEU A 316 2.79 3.51 -24.10
N GLU A 317 3.67 2.72 -23.50
CA GLU A 317 3.49 1.26 -23.40
C GLU A 317 2.91 0.87 -22.05
N LEU A 318 1.71 0.28 -22.05
CA LEU A 318 1.08 -0.33 -20.88
C LEU A 318 1.36 -1.83 -20.90
N VAL A 319 2.02 -2.35 -19.87
CA VAL A 319 2.50 -3.73 -19.89
C VAL A 319 1.65 -4.62 -19.01
N THR A 320 1.28 -4.14 -17.84
CA THR A 320 0.55 -4.88 -16.82
C THR A 320 -0.83 -4.25 -16.60
N PRO A 321 -1.82 -5.00 -16.06
CA PRO A 321 -3.15 -4.46 -15.79
C PRO A 321 -3.18 -3.44 -14.64
N VAL A 322 -2.06 -3.20 -13.96
CA VAL A 322 -1.92 -2.12 -12.97
C VAL A 322 -1.46 -0.81 -13.60
N ASP A 323 -1.05 -0.83 -14.87
CA ASP A 323 -0.54 0.35 -15.57
C ASP A 323 -1.69 1.24 -16.07
N GLY A 324 -1.63 2.50 -15.65
CA GLY A 324 -2.46 3.60 -16.16
C GLY A 324 -1.58 4.74 -16.65
N VAL A 325 -2.20 5.83 -17.09
CA VAL A 325 -1.53 7.05 -17.55
C VAL A 325 -2.00 8.24 -16.71
N SER A 326 -1.08 8.99 -16.12
CA SER A 326 -1.35 10.30 -15.53
C SER A 326 -1.01 11.41 -16.50
N ALA A 327 -1.75 12.52 -16.39
CA ALA A 327 -1.47 13.78 -17.06
C ALA A 327 -1.19 14.84 -16.00
N GLU A 328 -0.02 15.46 -16.07
CA GLU A 328 0.37 16.57 -15.20
C GLU A 328 0.58 17.83 -16.03
N ARG A 329 -0.02 18.93 -15.56
CA ARG A 329 0.10 20.26 -16.19
C ARG A 329 0.78 21.21 -15.22
N ILE A 330 1.85 21.82 -15.70
CA ILE A 330 2.51 22.95 -15.02
C ILE A 330 2.42 24.15 -15.96
N GLY A 331 1.91 25.27 -15.47
CA GLY A 331 1.85 26.48 -16.29
C GLY A 331 1.70 27.77 -15.51
N CYS A 332 1.99 28.89 -16.17
CA CYS A 332 2.01 30.22 -15.57
C CYS A 332 0.63 30.85 -15.53
N LEU A 333 0.19 31.30 -14.35
CA LEU A 333 -1.12 31.96 -14.19
C LEU A 333 -1.14 33.40 -14.74
N THR A 334 0.03 34.01 -15.00
CA THR A 334 0.11 35.37 -15.55
C THR A 334 -0.09 35.37 -17.07
N CYS A 335 0.66 34.54 -17.81
CA CYS A 335 0.61 34.52 -19.26
C CYS A 335 -0.18 33.33 -19.85
N GLY A 336 -0.52 32.33 -19.05
CA GLY A 336 -1.21 31.12 -19.50
C GLY A 336 -0.29 30.04 -20.09
N GLU A 337 1.01 30.31 -20.27
CA GLU A 337 1.96 29.38 -20.89
C GLU A 337 2.03 28.04 -20.14
N VAL A 338 1.95 26.96 -20.90
CA VAL A 338 2.15 25.57 -20.48
C VAL A 338 3.25 24.99 -21.37
N GLY A 339 4.33 24.47 -20.77
CA GLY A 339 5.46 23.90 -21.52
C GLY A 339 5.16 22.54 -22.19
N GLY A 340 3.98 22.00 -21.92
CA GLY A 340 3.54 20.67 -22.32
C GLY A 340 2.86 19.94 -21.15
N ILE A 341 2.03 18.95 -21.48
CA ILE A 341 1.43 18.01 -20.55
C ILE A 341 2.41 16.86 -20.37
N ARG A 342 2.81 16.62 -19.13
CA ARG A 342 3.65 15.49 -18.77
C ARG A 342 2.77 14.27 -18.62
N TYR A 343 2.83 13.39 -19.61
CA TYR A 343 2.21 12.08 -19.53
C TYR A 343 3.20 11.05 -18.98
N SER A 344 2.77 10.27 -18.00
CA SER A 344 3.58 9.23 -17.39
C SER A 344 2.75 7.98 -17.12
N VAL A 345 3.38 6.81 -17.27
CA VAL A 345 2.77 5.53 -16.88
C VAL A 345 2.92 5.38 -15.37
N LEU A 346 1.83 5.01 -14.70
CA LEU A 346 1.77 4.78 -13.25
C LEU A 346 1.23 3.38 -12.95
N SER A 347 1.74 2.74 -11.90
CA SER A 347 1.28 1.41 -11.45
C SER A 347 0.48 1.45 -10.14
N GLY A 348 0.06 2.64 -9.72
CA GLY A 348 -0.74 2.90 -8.52
C GLY A 348 -0.70 4.38 -8.11
N LEU A 349 -1.60 4.75 -7.19
CA LEU A 349 -1.67 6.08 -6.58
C LEU A 349 -1.17 6.00 -5.13
N SER A 350 -0.36 6.97 -4.71
CA SER A 350 0.02 7.16 -3.30
C SER A 350 -0.64 8.44 -2.80
N LEU A 351 -1.57 8.31 -1.86
CA LEU A 351 -2.33 9.43 -1.29
C LEU A 351 -1.79 9.78 0.09
N ASN A 352 -1.50 11.06 0.30
CA ASN A 352 -0.96 11.55 1.56
C ASN A 352 -2.09 11.90 2.54
N LEU A 353 -1.88 11.58 3.82
CA LEU A 353 -2.79 12.01 4.88
C LEU A 353 -2.38 13.40 5.40
N PRO A 354 -3.32 14.36 5.51
CA PRO A 354 -3.01 15.69 6.01
C PRO A 354 -2.55 15.64 7.47
N TYR A 355 -1.45 16.33 7.75
CA TYR A 355 -0.91 16.55 9.09
C TYR A 355 -1.72 17.63 9.81
N ASN A 356 -2.92 17.27 10.27
CA ASN A 356 -3.73 18.14 11.12
C ASN A 356 -3.80 17.53 12.52
N ALA A 357 -3.55 18.35 13.55
CA ALA A 357 -3.49 17.94 14.97
C ALA A 357 -4.80 17.33 15.51
N ASN A 358 -5.92 17.47 14.79
CA ASN A 358 -7.19 16.85 15.16
C ASN A 358 -7.16 15.34 14.88
N HIS A 359 -6.80 14.58 15.91
CA HIS A 359 -6.77 13.12 15.92
C HIS A 359 -8.15 12.44 15.72
N TYR A 360 -9.25 13.20 15.86
CA TYR A 360 -10.63 12.68 15.81
C TYR A 360 -11.32 12.78 14.44
N SER A 361 -10.66 13.35 13.42
CA SER A 361 -11.24 13.43 12.08
C SER A 361 -11.00 12.13 11.31
N SER A 362 -12.08 11.44 10.94
CA SER A 362 -12.04 10.44 9.87
C SER A 362 -11.96 11.16 8.52
N LEU A 363 -11.25 10.55 7.57
CA LEU A 363 -11.12 11.05 6.21
C LEU A 363 -11.81 10.08 5.26
N THR A 364 -12.42 10.60 4.20
CA THR A 364 -12.96 9.77 3.12
C THR A 364 -11.92 9.63 2.01
N LEU A 365 -11.95 8.51 1.28
CA LEU A 365 -11.11 8.31 0.11
C LEU A 365 -11.31 9.41 -0.94
N HIS A 366 -12.55 9.87 -1.13
CA HIS A 366 -12.88 10.98 -2.04
C HIS A 366 -12.17 12.28 -1.62
N GLN A 367 -12.08 12.60 -0.31
CA GLN A 367 -11.33 13.77 0.15
C GLN A 367 -9.83 13.65 -0.20
N LEU A 368 -9.25 12.45 -0.07
CA LEU A 368 -7.84 12.23 -0.42
C LEU A 368 -7.60 12.35 -1.92
N LEU A 369 -8.51 11.83 -2.75
CA LEU A 369 -8.45 11.96 -4.21
C LEU A 369 -8.66 13.41 -4.66
N ASN A 370 -9.58 14.13 -4.01
CA ASN A 370 -9.79 15.55 -4.25
C ASN A 370 -8.52 16.35 -3.97
N GLU A 371 -7.88 16.14 -2.81
CA GLU A 371 -6.61 16.80 -2.48
C GLU A 371 -5.47 16.40 -3.42
N TRP A 372 -5.41 15.14 -3.89
CA TRP A 372 -4.44 14.71 -4.90
C TRP A 372 -4.63 15.40 -6.25
N SER A 373 -5.87 15.58 -6.70
CA SER A 373 -6.21 16.22 -7.98
C SER A 373 -6.25 17.75 -7.93
N LYS A 374 -6.11 18.34 -6.74
CA LYS A 374 -6.25 19.77 -6.50
C LYS A 374 -5.10 20.55 -7.15
N PRO A 375 -5.36 21.70 -7.78
CA PRO A 375 -4.30 22.54 -8.31
C PRO A 375 -3.48 23.16 -7.17
N GLU A 376 -2.18 22.86 -7.16
CA GLU A 376 -1.19 23.51 -6.31
C GLU A 376 -0.76 24.83 -6.97
N ARG A 377 -0.68 25.90 -6.16
CA ARG A 377 -0.13 27.19 -6.60
C ARG A 377 1.28 27.34 -6.04
N ILE A 378 2.22 27.60 -6.93
CA ILE A 378 3.63 27.76 -6.61
C ILE A 378 3.99 29.21 -6.93
N ASP A 379 4.19 30.00 -5.89
CA ASP A 379 4.55 31.40 -6.00
C ASP A 379 6.06 31.59 -6.21
N GLU A 380 6.45 32.79 -6.61
CA GLU A 380 7.86 33.21 -6.71
C GLU A 380 8.73 32.40 -7.70
N VAL A 381 8.12 31.83 -8.73
CA VAL A 381 8.80 31.01 -9.75
C VAL A 381 9.01 31.72 -11.08
N ASN A 382 10.11 31.38 -11.74
CA ASN A 382 10.49 31.96 -13.02
C ASN A 382 9.58 31.45 -14.14
N CYS A 383 9.00 32.36 -14.91
CA CYS A 383 8.30 32.03 -16.15
C CYS A 383 9.10 32.56 -17.33
N ASN A 384 9.39 31.67 -18.28
CA ASN A 384 10.25 31.96 -19.42
C ASN A 384 9.64 33.06 -20.30
N ARG A 385 8.36 32.94 -20.64
CA ARG A 385 7.62 33.98 -21.38
C ARG A 385 7.59 35.31 -20.67
N CYS A 386 7.18 35.34 -19.40
CA CYS A 386 7.07 36.58 -18.66
C CYS A 386 8.44 37.27 -18.49
N GLY A 387 9.52 36.51 -18.32
CA GLY A 387 10.87 37.07 -18.24
C GLY A 387 11.40 37.56 -19.60
N LEU A 388 11.08 36.89 -20.72
CA LEU A 388 11.41 37.42 -22.05
C LEU A 388 10.63 38.70 -22.38
N ILE A 389 9.34 38.77 -22.04
CA ILE A 389 8.53 39.99 -22.21
C ILE A 389 9.17 41.15 -21.43
N GLN A 390 9.55 40.93 -20.17
CA GLN A 390 10.22 41.96 -19.37
C GLN A 390 11.57 42.38 -19.97
N THR A 391 12.35 41.41 -20.46
CA THR A 391 13.63 41.70 -21.13
C THR A 391 13.39 42.55 -22.38
N LYS A 392 12.35 42.25 -23.17
CA LYS A 392 11.95 43.05 -24.34
C LYS A 392 11.57 44.48 -23.94
N GLU A 393 10.73 44.66 -22.92
CA GLU A 393 10.32 45.98 -22.42
C GLU A 393 11.52 46.82 -21.98
N PHE A 394 12.48 46.21 -21.28
CA PHE A 394 13.72 46.88 -20.89
C PHE A 394 14.57 47.29 -22.10
N LEU A 395 14.74 46.40 -23.09
CA LEU A 395 15.51 46.73 -24.30
C LEU A 395 14.85 47.87 -25.08
N LEU A 396 13.51 47.90 -25.18
CA LEU A 396 12.77 48.98 -25.83
C LEU A 396 12.97 50.32 -25.11
N SER A 397 12.85 50.34 -23.78
CA SER A 397 13.06 51.56 -22.99
C SER A 397 14.48 52.13 -23.14
N ASN A 398 15.51 51.27 -23.19
CA ASN A 398 16.88 51.73 -23.44
C ASN A 398 17.13 52.20 -24.87
N LEU A 399 16.33 51.71 -25.84
CA LEU A 399 16.43 52.12 -27.23
C LEU A 399 15.95 53.57 -27.42
N GLU A 400 14.92 53.98 -26.67
CA GLU A 400 14.43 55.37 -26.63
C GLU A 400 15.43 56.34 -25.99
N GLY A 401 16.23 55.86 -25.02
CA GLY A 401 17.20 56.68 -24.27
C GLY A 401 18.63 56.69 -24.80
N SER A 402 18.97 55.90 -25.82
CA SER A 402 20.36 55.71 -26.28
C SER A 402 20.67 56.48 -27.57
N SER A 403 21.83 57.12 -27.62
CA SER A 403 22.33 57.88 -28.78
C SER A 403 23.41 57.13 -29.59
N ASN A 404 23.73 55.89 -29.22
CA ASN A 404 24.80 55.10 -29.86
C ASN A 404 24.24 54.10 -30.88
N GLU A 405 24.54 54.31 -32.17
CA GLU A 405 24.03 53.52 -33.30
C GLU A 405 24.31 52.01 -33.19
N ARG A 406 25.48 51.60 -32.68
CA ARG A 406 25.84 50.17 -32.56
C ARG A 406 25.02 49.45 -31.49
N LEU A 407 24.81 50.12 -30.36
CA LEU A 407 23.96 49.59 -29.28
C LEU A 407 22.50 49.48 -29.74
N ILE A 408 22.03 50.48 -30.50
CA ILE A 408 20.69 50.47 -31.09
C ILE A 408 20.53 49.28 -32.05
N SER A 409 21.51 49.00 -32.91
CA SER A 409 21.42 47.83 -33.82
C SER A 409 21.41 46.50 -33.07
N ASP A 410 22.22 46.36 -32.03
CA ASP A 410 22.29 45.12 -31.24
C ASP A 410 21.00 44.88 -30.45
N PHE A 411 20.42 45.94 -29.86
CA PHE A 411 19.13 45.85 -29.19
C PHE A 411 18.00 45.48 -30.14
N LYS A 412 17.95 46.07 -31.35
CA LYS A 412 16.96 45.71 -32.37
C LYS A 412 17.05 44.23 -32.75
N LYS A 413 18.26 43.73 -33.03
CA LYS A 413 18.48 42.32 -33.35
C LYS A 413 18.01 41.40 -32.22
N ARG A 414 18.33 41.75 -30.96
CA ARG A 414 17.90 40.95 -29.80
C ARG A 414 16.39 40.98 -29.60
N ILE A 415 15.73 42.12 -29.85
CA ILE A 415 14.26 42.24 -29.82
C ILE A 415 13.62 41.36 -30.90
N GLU A 416 14.16 41.36 -32.12
CA GLU A 416 13.68 40.49 -33.21
C GLU A 416 13.82 38.99 -32.85
N GLU A 417 14.95 38.59 -32.25
CA GLU A 417 15.13 37.23 -31.75
C GLU A 417 14.11 36.87 -30.66
N ILE A 418 13.87 37.78 -29.70
CA ILE A 418 12.86 37.59 -28.64
C ILE A 418 11.46 37.48 -29.25
N ASP A 419 11.10 38.32 -30.22
CA ASP A 419 9.79 38.30 -30.86
C ASP A 419 9.54 37.00 -31.64
N SER A 420 10.56 36.46 -32.29
CA SER A 420 10.47 35.16 -32.94
C SER A 420 10.23 34.01 -31.95
N GLU A 421 10.78 34.10 -30.74
CA GLU A 421 10.60 33.08 -29.70
C GLU A 421 9.27 33.25 -28.95
N LEU A 422 8.83 34.50 -28.71
CA LEU A 422 7.52 34.80 -28.13
C LEU A 422 6.35 34.37 -29.03
N ALA A 423 6.58 34.23 -30.35
CA ALA A 423 5.59 33.73 -31.29
C ALA A 423 5.34 32.21 -31.20
N LYS A 424 6.25 31.46 -30.56
CA LYS A 424 6.09 30.01 -30.32
C LYS A 424 5.10 29.76 -29.18
N ASP A 425 4.60 28.54 -29.05
CA ASP A 425 3.63 28.18 -28.00
C ASP A 425 4.27 28.14 -26.61
N HIS A 426 5.48 27.59 -26.49
CA HIS A 426 6.27 27.64 -25.27
C HIS A 426 7.72 28.07 -25.52
N ILE A 427 8.37 28.61 -24.50
CA ILE A 427 9.80 28.97 -24.56
C ILE A 427 10.63 27.93 -23.82
N ALA A 428 11.62 27.36 -24.49
CA ALA A 428 12.56 26.42 -23.91
C ALA A 428 13.52 27.10 -22.92
N ASP A 429 13.95 26.36 -21.89
CA ASP A 429 14.83 26.88 -20.84
C ASP A 429 16.18 27.37 -21.40
N GLU A 430 16.76 26.65 -22.35
CA GLU A 430 18.02 27.05 -23.02
C GLU A 430 17.91 28.40 -23.74
N ILE A 431 16.77 28.65 -24.39
CA ILE A 431 16.48 29.90 -25.09
C ILE A 431 16.30 31.03 -24.09
N PHE A 432 15.56 30.77 -23.01
CA PHE A 432 15.38 31.73 -21.93
C PHE A 432 16.72 32.15 -21.32
N GLU A 433 17.59 31.20 -20.98
CA GLU A 433 18.91 31.46 -20.40
C GLU A 433 19.82 32.26 -21.36
N ARG A 434 19.73 32.01 -22.67
CA ARG A 434 20.48 32.75 -23.70
C ARG A 434 19.97 34.17 -23.90
N LEU A 435 18.65 34.37 -23.93
CA LEU A 435 18.02 35.63 -24.33
C LEU A 435 17.68 36.56 -23.15
N THR A 436 17.68 36.07 -21.92
CA THR A 436 17.52 36.90 -20.72
C THR A 436 18.84 37.35 -20.10
N THR A 437 18.75 38.30 -19.18
CA THR A 437 19.84 38.73 -18.31
C THR A 437 19.52 38.30 -16.87
N LYS A 438 20.52 37.74 -16.16
CA LYS A 438 20.35 37.18 -14.80
C LYS A 438 19.78 38.15 -13.74
N SER A 439 19.75 39.45 -14.02
CA SER A 439 19.19 40.49 -13.14
C SER A 439 17.72 40.84 -13.43
N MET A 440 17.08 40.25 -14.45
CA MET A 440 15.75 40.64 -14.95
C MET A 440 14.78 39.46 -15.03
N ILE A 441 14.64 38.75 -13.92
CA ILE A 441 13.77 37.58 -13.85
C ILE A 441 12.46 37.97 -13.17
N ARG A 442 11.39 38.06 -13.96
CA ARG A 442 10.04 38.20 -13.42
C ARG A 442 9.62 36.92 -12.73
N LYS A 443 9.42 37.02 -11.43
CA LYS A 443 8.77 35.98 -10.66
C LYS A 443 7.26 36.04 -10.87
N THR A 444 6.66 34.87 -10.98
CA THR A 444 5.23 34.68 -11.25
C THR A 444 4.70 33.53 -10.41
N THR A 445 3.38 33.38 -10.39
CA THR A 445 2.74 32.18 -9.85
C THR A 445 2.53 31.16 -10.97
N LYS A 446 2.98 29.93 -10.76
CA LYS A 446 2.60 28.78 -11.59
C LYS A 446 1.58 27.93 -10.86
N THR A 447 0.80 27.17 -11.62
CA THR A 447 -0.03 26.09 -11.07
C THR A 447 0.52 24.75 -11.52
N LYS A 448 0.47 23.76 -10.62
CA LYS A 448 0.77 22.35 -10.87
C LYS A 448 -0.48 21.55 -10.53
N GLN A 449 -0.95 20.72 -11.45
CA GLN A 449 -2.12 19.87 -11.23
C GLN A 449 -1.95 18.55 -11.98
N ALA A 450 -2.42 17.45 -11.38
CA ALA A 450 -2.36 16.12 -11.97
C ALA A 450 -3.74 15.44 -11.95
N LEU A 451 -4.05 14.72 -13.03
CA LEU A 451 -5.22 13.84 -13.15
C LEU A 451 -4.83 12.54 -13.84
N LEU A 452 -5.71 11.53 -13.81
CA LEU A 452 -5.57 10.34 -14.64
C LEU A 452 -6.00 10.69 -16.07
N SER A 453 -5.17 10.38 -17.07
CA SER A 453 -5.60 10.40 -18.47
C SER A 453 -6.25 9.07 -18.87
N ARG A 454 -5.71 7.97 -18.32
CA ARG A 454 -6.23 6.62 -18.47
C ARG A 454 -6.08 5.88 -17.14
N PRO A 455 -7.16 5.56 -16.42
CA PRO A 455 -7.04 4.80 -15.19
C PRO A 455 -6.65 3.33 -15.49
N PRO A 456 -5.89 2.67 -14.60
CA PRO A 456 -5.54 1.27 -14.78
C PRO A 456 -6.76 0.35 -14.60
N PRO A 457 -6.80 -0.83 -15.26
CA PRO A 457 -7.84 -1.83 -14.99
C PRO A 457 -7.87 -2.35 -13.55
N LEU A 458 -6.69 -2.51 -12.94
CA LEU A 458 -6.50 -2.80 -11.52
C LEU A 458 -5.84 -1.58 -10.86
N LEU A 459 -6.65 -0.76 -10.20
CA LEU A 459 -6.19 0.42 -9.47
C LEU A 459 -5.72 0.03 -8.07
N CYS A 460 -4.42 0.21 -7.81
CA CYS A 460 -3.84 0.16 -6.48
C CYS A 460 -3.76 1.58 -5.89
N ILE A 461 -4.37 1.79 -4.72
CA ILE A 461 -4.27 3.03 -3.95
C ILE A 461 -3.55 2.73 -2.64
N HIS A 462 -2.38 3.32 -2.46
CA HIS A 462 -1.62 3.30 -1.21
C HIS A 462 -1.95 4.57 -0.39
N ILE A 463 -2.22 4.39 0.90
CA ILE A 463 -2.40 5.48 1.85
C ILE A 463 -1.09 5.69 2.58
N ASN A 464 -0.39 6.77 2.26
CA ASN A 464 0.85 7.13 2.94
C ASN A 464 0.55 7.57 4.37
N ARG A 465 0.88 6.69 5.32
CA ARG A 465 0.71 6.91 6.76
C ARG A 465 2.00 7.39 7.43
N SER A 466 3.13 7.44 6.74
CA SER A 466 4.39 7.88 7.32
C SER A 466 4.49 9.39 7.21
N VAL A 467 4.47 10.07 8.37
CA VAL A 467 4.53 11.53 8.43
C VAL A 467 5.66 11.94 9.36
N PHE A 468 6.41 12.96 8.96
CA PHE A 468 7.43 13.56 9.79
C PHE A 468 6.78 14.48 10.84
N ASP A 469 6.96 14.20 12.13
CA ASP A 469 6.54 15.14 13.19
C ASP A 469 7.67 16.16 13.43
N PRO A 470 7.48 17.45 13.06
CA PRO A 470 8.51 18.47 13.21
C PRO A 470 8.86 18.78 14.67
N ARG A 471 8.04 18.39 15.65
CA ARG A 471 8.32 18.62 17.07
C ARG A 471 9.27 17.59 17.64
N THR A 472 9.12 16.33 17.24
CA THR A 472 9.96 15.23 17.73
C THR A 472 11.12 14.93 16.78
N TYR A 473 11.12 15.49 15.56
CA TYR A 473 12.06 15.16 14.48
C TYR A 473 12.09 13.65 14.16
N MET A 474 10.97 12.97 14.39
CA MET A 474 10.82 11.53 14.19
C MET A 474 9.71 11.26 13.19
N ILE A 475 9.84 10.17 12.45
CA ILE A 475 8.78 9.67 11.59
C ILE A 475 7.76 8.95 12.47
N VAL A 476 6.50 9.33 12.34
CA VAL A 476 5.38 8.75 13.08
C VAL A 476 4.33 8.23 12.12
N LYS A 477 3.56 7.24 12.57
CA LYS A 477 2.43 6.70 11.82
C LYS A 477 1.19 7.56 12.06
N ASN A 478 0.59 8.04 10.99
CA ASN A 478 -0.71 8.67 10.99
C ASN A 478 -1.81 7.59 11.04
N SER A 479 -2.39 7.45 12.23
CA SER A 479 -3.43 6.44 12.53
C SER A 479 -4.86 6.91 12.22
N LYS A 480 -5.05 8.03 11.51
CA LYS A 480 -6.41 8.49 11.13
C LYS A 480 -7.16 7.42 10.34
N ALA A 481 -8.44 7.25 10.67
CA ALA A 481 -9.32 6.35 9.96
C ALA A 481 -9.61 6.90 8.55
N VAL A 482 -9.58 6.02 7.55
CA VAL A 482 -9.92 6.35 6.16
C VAL A 482 -11.11 5.49 5.75
N SER A 483 -12.26 6.12 5.51
CA SER A 483 -13.44 5.46 4.95
C SER A 483 -13.35 5.42 3.44
N PHE A 484 -13.80 4.33 2.84
CA PHE A 484 -13.73 4.09 1.41
C PHE A 484 -14.99 3.35 0.94
N PRO A 485 -15.47 3.58 -0.29
CA PRO A 485 -16.68 2.94 -0.79
C PRO A 485 -16.42 1.54 -1.36
N LEU A 486 -17.46 0.70 -1.47
CA LEU A 486 -17.37 -0.56 -2.23
C LEU A 486 -17.25 -0.32 -3.74
N LYS A 487 -17.88 0.75 -4.23
CA LYS A 487 -17.82 1.19 -5.63
C LYS A 487 -17.24 2.60 -5.68
N LEU A 488 -16.16 2.75 -6.41
CA LEU A 488 -15.48 4.01 -6.61
C LEU A 488 -15.75 4.52 -8.03
N ASP A 489 -16.25 5.75 -8.13
CA ASP A 489 -16.34 6.47 -9.41
C ASP A 489 -15.06 7.29 -9.62
N LEU A 490 -14.31 6.97 -10.68
CA LEU A 490 -13.10 7.69 -11.03
C LEU A 490 -13.33 8.85 -11.99
N ASN A 491 -14.54 9.03 -12.54
CA ASN A 491 -14.84 10.07 -13.52
C ASN A 491 -14.41 11.49 -13.06
N PRO A 492 -14.57 11.90 -11.79
CA PRO A 492 -14.10 13.22 -11.32
C PRO A 492 -12.58 13.41 -11.38
N TYR A 493 -11.80 12.32 -11.43
CA TYR A 493 -10.34 12.33 -11.34
C TYR A 493 -9.66 11.96 -12.67
N VAL A 494 -10.46 11.85 -13.75
CA VAL A 494 -10.00 11.52 -15.09
C VAL A 494 -10.16 12.75 -16.02
N ALA A 495 -9.14 12.99 -16.84
CA ALA A 495 -9.10 14.00 -17.88
C ALA A 495 -8.65 13.35 -19.19
N GLU A 496 -9.59 13.09 -20.10
CA GLU A 496 -9.24 12.59 -21.42
C GLU A 496 -8.42 13.64 -22.20
N PRO A 497 -7.49 13.22 -23.09
CA PRO A 497 -6.67 14.18 -23.83
C PRO A 497 -7.48 15.26 -24.56
N SER A 498 -8.65 14.93 -25.10
CA SER A 498 -9.55 15.92 -25.74
C SER A 498 -10.08 16.99 -24.78
N ASP A 499 -10.24 16.67 -23.51
CA ASP A 499 -10.79 17.51 -22.44
C ASP A 499 -9.71 18.38 -21.76
N ILE A 500 -8.42 18.21 -22.05
CA ILE A 500 -7.35 18.98 -21.39
C ILE A 500 -7.22 20.39 -21.98
N ASN A 501 -7.15 21.41 -21.11
CA ASN A 501 -6.85 22.81 -21.45
C ASN A 501 -5.34 23.08 -21.43
N MET A 502 -4.83 23.65 -22.54
CA MET A 502 -3.43 24.07 -22.68
C MET A 502 -3.16 25.51 -22.23
N ASP A 503 -4.15 26.19 -21.63
CA ASP A 503 -3.97 27.48 -20.97
C ASP A 503 -4.06 27.30 -19.45
N ALA A 504 -2.99 27.62 -18.74
CA ALA A 504 -2.87 27.46 -17.30
C ALA A 504 -3.86 28.34 -16.50
N ARG A 505 -4.39 29.40 -17.11
CA ARG A 505 -5.38 30.30 -16.50
C ARG A 505 -6.77 29.66 -16.45
N LEU A 506 -7.02 28.66 -17.28
CA LEU A 506 -8.27 27.92 -17.35
C LEU A 506 -8.19 26.66 -16.47
N PRO A 507 -9.34 26.13 -16.00
CA PRO A 507 -9.40 24.84 -15.33
C PRO A 507 -8.73 23.75 -16.17
N PHE A 508 -8.16 22.72 -15.53
CA PHE A 508 -7.43 21.66 -16.25
C PHE A 508 -8.30 20.97 -17.30
N ARG A 509 -9.54 20.67 -16.94
CA ARG A 509 -10.53 20.07 -17.83
C ARG A 509 -11.42 21.15 -18.44
N LYS A 510 -11.74 21.02 -19.73
CA LYS A 510 -12.62 21.93 -20.46
C LYS A 510 -14.04 21.88 -19.92
N GLN A 511 -14.51 20.69 -19.54
CA GLN A 511 -15.83 20.54 -18.93
C GLN A 511 -16.00 21.32 -17.62
N ASP A 512 -14.94 21.45 -16.80
CA ASP A 512 -15.01 22.15 -15.51
C ASP A 512 -15.21 23.66 -15.69
N ALA A 513 -14.74 24.24 -16.82
CA ALA A 513 -14.93 25.66 -17.11
C ALA A 513 -16.41 26.04 -17.31
N SER A 514 -17.23 25.10 -17.82
CA SER A 514 -18.67 25.33 -18.03
C SER A 514 -19.47 25.39 -16.72
N LEU A 515 -19.00 24.68 -15.69
CA LEU A 515 -19.63 24.65 -14.37
C LEU A 515 -19.36 25.95 -13.61
N GLU A 516 -18.15 26.51 -13.71
CA GLU A 516 -17.82 27.80 -13.08
C GLU A 516 -18.56 28.99 -13.70
N ALA A 517 -18.90 28.93 -14.99
CA ALA A 517 -19.64 29.99 -15.67
C ALA A 517 -21.11 30.05 -15.21
N ASN A 518 -21.73 28.90 -14.95
CA ASN A 518 -23.12 28.83 -14.46
C ASN A 518 -23.25 29.12 -12.96
N GLY A 519 -22.16 28.99 -12.18
CA GLY A 519 -22.13 29.34 -10.75
C GLY A 519 -21.92 30.84 -10.46
N LYS A 520 -21.59 31.67 -11.46
CA LYS A 520 -21.25 33.09 -11.30
C LYS A 520 -22.41 34.08 -11.52
N THR A 521 -23.66 33.61 -11.69
CA THR A 521 -24.84 34.49 -11.61
C THR A 521 -25.37 34.54 -10.18
N GLY A 522 -24.64 35.19 -9.27
CA GLY A 522 -25.15 35.46 -7.93
C GLY A 522 -24.09 35.70 -6.86
N ALA A 523 -23.42 36.85 -6.91
CA ALA A 523 -23.03 37.69 -5.76
C ALA A 523 -21.80 38.54 -6.10
N ASN A 524 -22.04 39.82 -6.39
CA ASN A 524 -21.05 40.86 -6.17
C ASN A 524 -20.97 41.11 -4.66
N GLY A 525 -19.80 40.95 -4.06
CA GLY A 525 -19.55 41.31 -2.66
C GLY A 525 -18.11 41.02 -2.28
N ILE A 526 -17.30 42.08 -2.26
CA ILE A 526 -15.99 42.11 -1.62
C ILE A 526 -16.18 41.77 -0.14
N VAL A 527 -15.48 40.76 0.38
CA VAL A 527 -15.25 40.61 1.82
C VAL A 527 -13.81 40.14 2.03
N GLU A 528 -13.11 40.92 2.86
CA GLU A 528 -11.75 40.72 3.35
C GLU A 528 -11.67 39.52 4.31
N ASP A 529 -10.46 38.98 4.48
CA ASP A 529 -10.09 38.00 5.50
C ASP A 529 -10.61 38.40 6.89
N ASP A 530 -11.38 37.51 7.54
CA ASP A 530 -11.17 37.05 8.92
C ASP A 530 -12.31 36.10 9.35
N ASP A 531 -11.95 35.04 10.08
CA ASP A 531 -12.81 34.13 10.88
C ASP A 531 -13.92 33.31 10.19
N ILE A 532 -13.61 32.05 9.82
CA ILE A 532 -14.63 31.03 9.50
C ILE A 532 -14.99 30.23 10.75
N GLU A 533 -16.07 30.64 11.42
CA GLU A 533 -16.86 29.78 12.30
C GLU A 533 -17.56 28.67 11.48
N LEU A 534 -17.52 27.44 12.02
CA LEU A 534 -18.26 26.29 11.51
C LEU A 534 -19.77 26.57 11.48
N MET A 535 -20.34 26.70 10.28
CA MET A 535 -21.78 26.60 10.09
C MET A 535 -22.17 25.38 9.23
N ASN A 536 -23.06 24.60 9.83
CA ASN A 536 -23.89 23.50 9.31
C ASN A 536 -24.14 23.51 7.79
N ILE A 537 -23.74 22.43 7.13
CA ILE A 537 -24.26 22.03 5.82
C ILE A 537 -25.55 21.21 6.07
N PRO A 538 -26.74 21.61 5.59
CA PRO A 538 -27.94 20.80 5.73
C PRO A 538 -27.99 19.68 4.68
N SER A 539 -28.28 18.49 5.20
CA SER A 539 -28.96 17.32 4.60
C SER A 539 -28.87 17.07 3.08
N GLU A 540 -28.32 15.89 2.78
CA GLU A 540 -28.57 15.05 1.61
C GLU A 540 -29.89 15.34 0.88
N GLN A 541 -29.74 15.91 -0.32
CA GLN A 541 -30.67 15.76 -1.43
C GLN A 541 -29.84 15.26 -2.63
N PRO A 542 -30.40 14.36 -3.46
CA PRO A 542 -29.64 13.66 -4.47
C PRO A 542 -29.12 14.67 -5.49
N ILE A 543 -27.79 14.75 -5.61
CA ILE A 543 -27.14 15.50 -6.68
C ILE A 543 -27.60 14.86 -7.99
N ASP A 544 -28.41 15.60 -8.75
CA ASP A 544 -28.78 15.28 -10.10
C ASP A 544 -27.51 14.99 -10.93
N THR A 545 -27.32 13.69 -11.20
CA THR A 545 -26.62 13.09 -12.34
C THR A 545 -25.73 14.03 -13.15
N ILE A 546 -24.52 14.30 -12.66
CA ILE A 546 -23.40 14.60 -13.57
C ILE A 546 -23.29 13.36 -14.46
N LYS A 547 -23.32 13.57 -15.79
CA LYS A 547 -23.11 12.55 -16.83
C LYS A 547 -21.74 11.86 -16.65
N GLY A 548 -21.59 10.99 -15.66
CA GLY A 548 -20.40 10.20 -15.47
C GLY A 548 -20.27 9.18 -16.59
N ASN A 549 -19.07 8.95 -17.10
CA ASN A 549 -18.83 7.83 -18.00
C ASN A 549 -19.08 6.53 -17.21
N PRO A 550 -20.15 5.76 -17.48
CA PRO A 550 -20.49 4.56 -16.69
C PRO A 550 -19.41 3.48 -16.79
N ASN A 551 -18.41 3.66 -17.65
CA ASN A 551 -17.27 2.77 -17.81
C ASN A 551 -16.11 3.09 -16.85
N LEU A 552 -16.23 4.07 -15.95
CA LEU A 552 -15.19 4.42 -14.95
C LEU A 552 -15.58 4.03 -13.52
N LEU A 553 -16.46 3.04 -13.38
CA LEU A 553 -16.85 2.46 -12.10
C LEU A 553 -15.91 1.31 -11.73
N TYR A 554 -15.44 1.35 -10.48
CA TYR A 554 -14.48 0.39 -9.96
C TYR A 554 -15.02 -0.29 -8.71
N ASN A 555 -14.90 -1.61 -8.65
CA ASN A 555 -15.33 -2.41 -7.51
C ASN A 555 -14.14 -2.71 -6.60
N LEU A 556 -14.31 -2.51 -5.30
CA LEU A 556 -13.32 -2.89 -4.29
C LEU A 556 -13.12 -4.41 -4.29
N LYS A 557 -11.87 -4.84 -4.42
CA LYS A 557 -11.46 -6.26 -4.42
C LYS A 557 -10.67 -6.66 -3.19
N ALA A 558 -9.80 -5.80 -2.71
CA ALA A 558 -9.03 -6.07 -1.51
C ALA A 558 -8.65 -4.81 -0.73
N VAL A 559 -8.44 -4.99 0.57
CA VAL A 559 -7.96 -3.99 1.52
C VAL A 559 -6.84 -4.62 2.33
N ILE A 560 -5.66 -4.02 2.29
CA ILE A 560 -4.56 -4.36 3.20
C ILE A 560 -4.65 -3.39 4.38
N SER A 561 -4.68 -3.93 5.60
CA SER A 561 -4.67 -3.13 6.83
C SER A 561 -3.38 -3.39 7.60
N HIS A 562 -2.77 -2.31 8.11
CA HIS A 562 -1.57 -2.37 8.94
C HIS A 562 -1.89 -1.95 10.38
N TYR A 563 -1.71 -2.86 11.33
CA TYR A 563 -1.87 -2.61 12.76
C TYR A 563 -0.51 -2.49 13.42
N GLY A 564 -0.32 -1.51 14.30
CA GLY A 564 0.98 -1.25 14.94
C GLY A 564 1.49 0.15 14.64
N THR A 565 2.78 0.36 14.93
CA THR A 565 3.47 1.64 14.79
C THR A 565 4.06 1.81 13.39
N HIS A 566 4.90 2.83 13.20
CA HIS A 566 5.67 3.02 11.96
C HIS A 566 6.73 1.91 11.76
N ASN A 567 7.37 1.46 12.84
CA ASN A 567 8.55 0.58 12.76
C ASN A 567 8.20 -0.90 12.92
N TYR A 568 7.04 -1.20 13.48
CA TYR A 568 6.59 -2.57 13.68
C TYR A 568 5.07 -2.66 13.68
N GLY A 569 4.57 -3.81 13.25
CA GLY A 569 3.16 -4.09 13.21
C GLY A 569 2.84 -5.45 12.59
N HIS A 570 1.61 -5.54 12.10
CA HIS A 570 1.07 -6.73 11.47
C HIS A 570 0.14 -6.33 10.33
N TYR A 571 0.34 -6.97 9.17
CA TYR A 571 -0.49 -6.77 7.99
C TYR A 571 -1.54 -7.88 7.90
N ILE A 572 -2.77 -7.50 7.58
CA ILE A 572 -3.84 -8.43 7.21
C ILE A 572 -4.43 -8.02 5.87
N CYS A 573 -5.13 -8.93 5.22
CA CYS A 573 -5.81 -8.69 3.97
C CYS A 573 -7.30 -9.03 4.09
N TYR A 574 -8.17 -8.07 3.78
CA TYR A 574 -9.55 -8.35 3.42
C TYR A 574 -9.61 -8.49 1.90
N ARG A 575 -10.26 -9.53 1.37
CA ARG A 575 -10.44 -9.70 -0.07
C ARG A 575 -11.79 -10.29 -0.43
N LYS A 576 -12.37 -9.84 -1.55
CA LYS A 576 -13.60 -10.39 -2.12
C LYS A 576 -13.26 -11.45 -3.16
N TYR A 577 -13.79 -12.66 -2.99
CA TYR A 577 -13.61 -13.75 -3.94
C TYR A 577 -14.78 -14.73 -3.83
N ARG A 578 -15.27 -15.21 -4.99
CA ARG A 578 -16.48 -16.06 -5.07
C ARG A 578 -17.69 -15.42 -4.38
N GLY A 579 -17.85 -14.11 -4.55
CA GLY A 579 -18.93 -13.31 -3.95
C GLY A 579 -18.82 -13.04 -2.45
N THR A 580 -17.93 -13.72 -1.72
CA THR A 580 -17.75 -13.56 -0.27
C THR A 580 -16.54 -12.72 0.06
N TRP A 581 -16.62 -11.94 1.15
CA TRP A 581 -15.46 -11.28 1.75
C TRP A 581 -14.75 -12.20 2.72
N TRP A 582 -13.43 -12.18 2.65
CA TRP A 582 -12.55 -12.99 3.47
C TRP A 582 -11.60 -12.09 4.23
N ARG A 583 -11.47 -12.30 5.53
CA ARG A 583 -10.42 -11.72 6.36
C ARG A 583 -9.30 -12.74 6.51
N ILE A 584 -8.11 -12.38 6.06
CA ILE A 584 -6.95 -13.26 6.03
C ILE A 584 -5.80 -12.62 6.82
N SER A 585 -5.30 -13.37 7.79
CA SER A 585 -4.14 -13.03 8.60
C SER A 585 -3.20 -14.23 8.59
N ASP A 586 -2.23 -14.21 7.68
CA ASP A 586 -1.32 -15.31 7.42
C ASP A 586 -2.07 -16.63 7.13
N GLU A 587 -1.87 -17.68 7.93
CA GLU A 587 -2.54 -18.97 7.80
C GLU A 587 -4.04 -18.92 8.16
N SER A 588 -4.46 -17.92 8.92
CA SER A 588 -5.83 -17.82 9.42
C SER A 588 -6.75 -17.13 8.42
N VAL A 589 -7.77 -17.84 7.97
CA VAL A 589 -8.77 -17.38 7.00
C VAL A 589 -10.15 -17.43 7.64
N TYR A 590 -10.88 -16.31 7.58
CA TYR A 590 -12.25 -16.21 8.10
C TYR A 590 -13.17 -15.55 7.09
N VAL A 591 -14.44 -15.93 7.09
CA VAL A 591 -15.48 -15.20 6.37
C VAL A 591 -15.73 -13.87 7.08
N ALA A 592 -15.75 -12.78 6.32
CA ALA A 592 -16.05 -11.44 6.79
C ALA A 592 -17.30 -10.90 6.09
N ASN A 593 -17.99 -9.96 6.72
CA ASN A 593 -19.10 -9.24 6.09
C ASN A 593 -18.63 -7.88 5.55
N GLU A 594 -19.42 -7.26 4.68
CA GLU A 594 -19.05 -5.99 4.04
C GLU A 594 -18.87 -4.85 5.06
N HIS A 595 -19.68 -4.84 6.12
CA HIS A 595 -19.60 -3.82 7.17
C HIS A 595 -18.27 -3.88 7.94
N GLU A 596 -17.75 -5.07 8.22
CA GLU A 596 -16.44 -5.28 8.83
C GLU A 596 -15.31 -4.73 7.94
N VAL A 597 -15.38 -5.00 6.64
CA VAL A 597 -14.37 -4.54 5.67
C VAL A 597 -14.36 -3.01 5.59
N LEU A 598 -15.51 -2.37 5.48
CA LEU A 598 -15.64 -0.91 5.33
C LEU A 598 -15.25 -0.14 6.61
N ASN A 599 -15.41 -0.77 7.78
CA ASN A 599 -14.98 -0.20 9.06
C ASN A 599 -13.59 -0.68 9.50
N SER A 600 -12.84 -1.36 8.62
CA SER A 600 -11.51 -1.83 8.95
C SER A 600 -10.58 -0.64 9.29
N GLN A 601 -9.89 -0.77 10.42
CA GLN A 601 -8.91 0.22 10.84
C GLN A 601 -7.56 -0.02 10.17
N GLY A 602 -6.73 1.02 10.11
CA GLY A 602 -5.36 0.90 9.62
C GLY A 602 -5.26 0.64 8.11
N THR A 603 -6.28 0.97 7.32
CA THR A 603 -6.29 0.87 5.85
C THR A 603 -5.00 1.38 5.25
N PHE A 604 -4.23 0.50 4.65
CA PHE A 604 -2.89 0.79 4.14
C PHE A 604 -2.86 0.78 2.61
N MET A 605 -3.45 -0.23 1.98
CA MET A 605 -3.62 -0.29 0.52
C MET A 605 -5.03 -0.74 0.16
N LEU A 606 -5.59 -0.17 -0.91
CA LEU A 606 -6.87 -0.51 -1.48
C LEU A 606 -6.67 -0.97 -2.92
N PHE A 607 -7.32 -2.06 -3.29
CA PHE A 607 -7.30 -2.60 -4.65
C PHE A 607 -8.71 -2.53 -5.22
N TYR A 608 -8.85 -1.73 -6.27
CA TYR A 608 -10.08 -1.51 -7.00
C TYR A 608 -9.92 -2.07 -8.42
N GLU A 609 -10.92 -2.77 -8.91
CA GLU A 609 -10.89 -3.35 -10.25
C GLU A 609 -12.04 -2.77 -11.07
N TRP A 610 -11.70 -2.37 -12.29
CA TRP A 610 -12.66 -1.83 -13.26
C TRP A 610 -13.79 -2.84 -13.51
N ASP A 611 -15.03 -2.33 -13.50
CA ASP A 611 -16.23 -3.13 -13.78
C ASP A 611 -16.38 -3.39 -15.28
N ASP A 612 -15.89 -4.55 -15.73
CA ASP A 612 -16.07 -5.05 -17.10
C ASP A 612 -17.52 -5.50 -17.39
N LYS A 613 -18.44 -5.35 -16.41
CA LYS A 613 -19.86 -5.73 -16.48
C LYS A 613 -20.06 -7.23 -16.71
N VAL A 614 -19.04 -8.05 -16.51
CA VAL A 614 -19.14 -9.51 -16.62
C VAL A 614 -19.55 -10.07 -15.25
N PRO A 615 -20.80 -10.54 -15.08
CA PRO A 615 -21.23 -11.10 -13.81
C PRO A 615 -20.48 -12.40 -13.50
N GLU A 616 -20.12 -12.59 -12.23
CA GLU A 616 -19.57 -13.85 -11.75
C GLU A 616 -20.69 -14.87 -11.58
N VAL A 617 -20.57 -16.03 -12.22
CA VAL A 617 -21.54 -17.11 -12.10
C VAL A 617 -21.32 -17.81 -10.76
N LEU A 618 -22.22 -17.57 -9.80
CA LEU A 618 -22.17 -18.11 -8.45
C LEU A 618 -23.43 -18.90 -8.12
N GLN A 619 -23.29 -19.93 -7.30
CA GLN A 619 -24.41 -20.68 -6.77
C GLN A 619 -25.10 -19.86 -5.68
N GLN A 620 -26.36 -19.49 -5.91
CA GLN A 620 -27.19 -18.77 -4.94
C GLN A 620 -27.59 -19.70 -3.79
N LEU A 621 -27.80 -19.14 -2.60
CA LEU A 621 -28.46 -19.87 -1.52
C LEU A 621 -29.97 -19.89 -1.80
N ASP A 622 -30.59 -21.04 -1.61
CA ASP A 622 -32.04 -21.16 -1.66
C ASP A 622 -32.60 -20.54 -0.37
N ASP A 623 -33.55 -19.60 -0.46
CA ASP A 623 -34.05 -18.85 0.70
C ASP A 623 -34.96 -19.68 1.64
N GLU A 624 -35.09 -20.99 1.41
CA GLU A 624 -35.85 -21.89 2.29
C GLU A 624 -35.00 -22.29 3.51
N PRO A 625 -35.39 -21.91 4.75
CA PRO A 625 -34.67 -22.32 5.94
C PRO A 625 -34.74 -23.84 6.07
N SER A 626 -33.57 -24.49 6.15
CA SER A 626 -33.48 -25.93 6.36
C SER A 626 -34.15 -26.28 7.70
N GLU A 627 -34.80 -27.44 7.83
CA GLU A 627 -35.44 -27.83 9.10
C GLU A 627 -34.47 -27.86 10.29
N LYS A 628 -33.16 -27.95 10.03
CA LYS A 628 -32.09 -27.83 11.03
C LYS A 628 -31.97 -26.40 11.61
N ASP A 629 -32.30 -25.37 10.83
CA ASP A 629 -32.26 -23.96 11.26
C ASP A 629 -33.42 -23.63 12.24
N LYS A 630 -34.56 -24.33 12.11
CA LYS A 630 -35.72 -24.18 13.02
C LYS A 630 -35.50 -24.83 14.39
N ALA A 631 -34.68 -25.88 14.46
CA ALA A 631 -34.40 -26.59 15.71
C ALA A 631 -33.45 -25.81 16.64
N SER A 632 -32.55 -24.99 16.09
CA SER A 632 -31.60 -24.20 16.91
C SER A 632 -32.19 -22.91 17.50
N SER A 633 -33.33 -22.42 17.01
CA SER A 633 -33.96 -21.19 17.51
C SER A 633 -34.95 -21.41 18.66
N ILE A 634 -35.18 -22.65 19.09
CA ILE A 634 -36.20 -23.00 20.11
C ILE A 634 -35.59 -23.22 21.50
N ILE A 635 -34.26 -23.24 21.66
CA ILE A 635 -33.62 -23.63 22.94
C ILE A 635 -33.34 -22.45 23.89
N ASP A 636 -33.43 -21.19 23.46
CA ASP A 636 -33.26 -20.03 24.35
C ASP A 636 -34.61 -19.38 24.67
N GLY A 637 -35.34 -19.96 25.63
CA GLY A 637 -36.63 -19.45 26.08
C GLY A 637 -37.18 -20.14 27.32
N ASP A 638 -36.71 -19.67 28.48
CA ASP A 638 -37.37 -19.68 29.79
C ASP A 638 -37.30 -20.95 30.68
N SER A 639 -36.86 -20.71 31.91
CA SER A 639 -36.87 -21.63 33.05
C SER A 639 -37.85 -21.15 34.12
N LYS A 640 -38.39 -22.11 34.89
CA LYS A 640 -39.12 -22.06 36.20
C LYS A 640 -40.62 -22.37 36.11
N ASP A 641 -41.26 -23.22 36.92
CA ASP A 641 -40.93 -23.95 38.17
C ASP A 641 -41.83 -25.23 38.29
N ASP A 642 -41.32 -26.22 39.05
CA ASP A 642 -41.95 -27.19 39.99
C ASP A 642 -43.29 -27.92 39.70
N GLU A 643 -43.29 -29.28 39.69
CA GLU A 643 -43.75 -30.13 40.83
C GLU A 643 -43.72 -31.65 40.53
N MET A 644 -43.65 -32.39 41.63
CA MET A 644 -43.48 -33.83 41.91
C MET A 644 -44.53 -34.80 41.32
N ASP A 645 -44.10 -36.00 40.90
CA ASP A 645 -44.42 -37.32 41.51
C ASP A 645 -44.45 -38.49 40.49
N GLY A 646 -43.97 -39.67 40.93
CA GLY A 646 -44.47 -40.96 40.44
C GLY A 646 -43.42 -42.01 40.04
N GLU A 647 -43.10 -42.89 40.97
CA GLU A 647 -42.27 -44.10 40.84
C GLU A 647 -42.77 -45.12 39.79
N SER A 648 -41.85 -45.85 39.16
CA SER A 648 -41.61 -47.30 39.40
C SER A 648 -41.25 -48.13 38.16
N ASN A 649 -40.24 -48.98 38.40
CA ASN A 649 -40.01 -50.35 37.89
C ASN A 649 -39.37 -50.60 36.51
N ASP A 650 -38.09 -50.99 36.62
CA ASP A 650 -37.57 -52.35 36.32
C ASP A 650 -37.22 -52.80 34.89
N ARG A 651 -35.99 -53.36 34.86
CA ARG A 651 -35.49 -54.55 34.12
C ARG A 651 -34.62 -54.37 32.85
N GLU A 652 -33.36 -54.73 33.09
CA GLU A 652 -32.58 -55.78 32.39
C GLU A 652 -32.18 -55.62 30.92
N SER A 653 -30.88 -55.33 30.76
CA SER A 653 -29.86 -56.11 30.03
C SER A 653 -30.18 -56.85 28.72
N SER A 654 -29.28 -56.59 27.77
CA SER A 654 -28.56 -57.55 26.90
C SER A 654 -29.09 -57.86 25.50
N SER A 655 -28.26 -57.44 24.53
CA SER A 655 -27.72 -58.20 23.38
C SER A 655 -28.62 -59.07 22.50
N SER A 656 -28.58 -58.76 21.20
CA SER A 656 -28.47 -59.69 20.05
C SER A 656 -28.04 -58.82 18.85
N SER A 657 -27.11 -59.11 17.94
CA SER A 657 -26.51 -60.31 17.31
C SER A 657 -27.48 -61.18 16.50
N SER A 658 -27.47 -60.98 15.18
CA SER A 658 -27.50 -61.98 14.07
C SER A 658 -27.83 -61.23 12.77
N SER A 659 -26.91 -61.05 11.83
CA SER A 659 -26.33 -62.01 10.86
C SER A 659 -27.29 -62.32 9.69
N GLU A 660 -26.91 -61.88 8.49
CA GLU A 660 -27.04 -62.72 7.29
C GLU A 660 -25.74 -62.62 6.48
N GLU A 661 -25.12 -63.79 6.33
CA GLU A 661 -23.99 -64.12 5.48
C GLU A 661 -24.50 -64.44 4.06
N ASP A 662 -23.68 -64.17 3.04
CA ASP A 662 -23.18 -65.17 2.07
C ASP A 662 -22.59 -64.42 0.85
N ASN A 663 -21.27 -64.40 0.66
CA ASN A 663 -20.36 -65.48 0.22
C ASN A 663 -20.33 -65.69 -1.30
N ASN A 664 -19.18 -65.36 -1.91
CA ASN A 664 -18.24 -66.28 -2.59
C ASN A 664 -17.27 -65.43 -3.45
N ASN A 665 -15.98 -65.36 -3.09
CA ASN A 665 -14.86 -66.29 -3.43
C ASN A 665 -14.49 -66.22 -4.92
N ASP A 666 -13.26 -66.28 -5.39
CA ASP A 666 -11.88 -66.28 -4.88
C ASP A 666 -11.01 -66.28 -6.15
N VAL A 667 -9.71 -65.93 -6.05
CA VAL A 667 -8.56 -66.71 -6.56
C VAL A 667 -7.29 -65.85 -6.51
N MET A 668 -6.28 -66.46 -5.90
CA MET A 668 -4.92 -66.00 -5.62
C MET A 668 -4.01 -65.90 -6.85
N ASP A 669 -2.91 -65.15 -6.71
CA ASP A 669 -1.56 -65.75 -6.74
C ASP A 669 -0.52 -64.80 -6.09
N GLU A 670 0.20 -65.33 -5.09
CA GLU A 670 1.42 -64.81 -4.49
C GLU A 670 2.64 -65.21 -5.34
N ILE A 671 3.70 -64.38 -5.40
CA ILE A 671 5.10 -64.84 -5.21
C ILE A 671 5.91 -63.72 -4.53
N SER A 672 6.48 -64.07 -3.39
CA SER A 672 7.48 -63.40 -2.55
C SER A 672 8.92 -63.49 -3.10
N ALA A 673 9.80 -62.57 -2.72
CA ALA A 673 11.16 -62.90 -2.23
C ALA A 673 11.86 -61.67 -1.61
N ASP A 674 12.22 -61.83 -0.34
CA ASP A 674 13.23 -61.10 0.42
C ASP A 674 14.61 -61.12 -0.26
N ASP A 675 15.48 -60.12 0.00
CA ASP A 675 16.60 -60.35 0.92
C ASP A 675 17.38 -59.08 1.31
N SER A 676 18.05 -59.21 2.44
CA SER A 676 18.61 -58.18 3.31
C SER A 676 20.15 -58.21 3.36
N ASN A 677 20.73 -57.18 4.02
CA ASN A 677 22.12 -57.10 4.56
C ASN A 677 23.27 -56.87 3.55
N SER A 678 24.38 -56.19 3.84
CA SER A 678 24.98 -55.70 5.10
C SER A 678 26.14 -54.71 4.82
N HIS A 679 26.48 -53.95 5.87
CA HIS A 679 27.71 -53.20 6.16
C HIS A 679 29.04 -53.71 5.53
N GLU A 680 29.92 -52.76 5.19
CA GLU A 680 31.34 -52.77 5.61
C GLU A 680 32.04 -51.40 5.46
N SER A 681 33.10 -51.21 6.23
CA SER A 681 33.81 -49.96 6.57
C SER A 681 35.30 -50.02 6.18
N VAL A 682 36.02 -48.88 6.33
CA VAL A 682 37.51 -48.67 6.32
C VAL A 682 38.05 -48.36 4.90
N SER A 683 38.97 -47.44 4.59
CA SER A 683 40.04 -46.59 5.20
C SER A 683 40.22 -45.36 4.28
N GLY A 684 40.64 -44.14 4.66
CA GLY A 684 41.89 -43.76 5.31
C GLY A 684 43.01 -43.56 4.27
N GLU A 685 43.28 -42.32 3.82
CA GLU A 685 44.62 -41.86 3.39
C GLU A 685 44.69 -40.33 3.22
N SER A 686 45.91 -39.82 3.39
CA SER A 686 46.34 -38.47 3.76
C SER A 686 47.25 -37.83 2.69
N PHE A 687 47.72 -36.59 2.95
CA PHE A 687 48.74 -35.78 2.23
C PHE A 687 48.20 -34.95 1.04
N GLU A 688 48.59 -33.69 0.78
CA GLU A 688 49.69 -32.87 1.27
C GLU A 688 49.38 -31.38 1.04
N LYS A 689 49.80 -30.50 1.98
CA LYS A 689 49.92 -29.05 1.76
C LYS A 689 51.18 -28.79 0.94
N ASN A 690 51.13 -27.85 0.01
CA ASN A 690 52.32 -27.05 -0.29
C ASN A 690 52.02 -25.56 -0.39
N SER A 691 52.80 -24.85 0.40
CA SER A 691 52.86 -23.42 0.67
C SER A 691 53.96 -22.78 -0.17
N GLN A 692 53.74 -21.54 -0.62
CA GLN A 692 54.76 -20.49 -0.80
C GLN A 692 54.01 -19.16 -1.03
N GLN A 693 53.86 -18.27 -0.03
CA GLN A 693 54.82 -17.32 0.55
C GLN A 693 55.56 -16.44 -0.47
N ASN A 694 55.21 -15.15 -0.53
CA ASN A 694 56.00 -14.04 0.04
C ASN A 694 55.42 -12.70 -0.46
N LYS A 695 55.03 -11.82 0.48
CA LYS A 695 55.72 -10.55 0.87
C LYS A 695 55.48 -9.41 -0.13
N ASP A 696 55.44 -8.15 0.22
CA ASP A 696 55.38 -7.34 1.43
C ASP A 696 55.04 -5.94 0.88
N SER A 697 54.27 -5.12 1.61
CA SER A 697 54.62 -3.72 1.94
C SER A 697 53.41 -2.87 2.34
N LEU A 698 53.47 -2.44 3.59
CA LEU A 698 52.74 -1.31 4.14
C LEU A 698 53.13 -0.01 3.42
N VAL A 699 52.14 0.80 3.05
CA VAL A 699 52.26 2.27 3.04
C VAL A 699 51.00 2.85 3.65
N SER A 700 51.18 3.44 4.82
CA SER A 700 50.24 4.32 5.50
C SER A 700 50.23 5.70 4.83
N GLN A 701 49.05 6.24 4.51
CA GLN A 701 48.83 7.68 4.42
C GLN A 701 47.47 8.04 5.02
N ASP A 702 47.53 8.75 6.15
CA ASP A 702 46.46 9.57 6.71
C ASP A 702 46.01 10.62 5.70
N GLN A 703 44.69 10.87 5.57
CA GLN A 703 44.06 12.20 5.54
C GLN A 703 42.51 12.12 5.47
N PRO A 704 41.78 13.20 5.83
CA PRO A 704 40.65 13.14 6.75
C PRO A 704 39.27 13.07 6.09
N TYR A 705 38.28 12.68 6.92
CA TYR A 705 36.84 12.77 6.69
C TYR A 705 36.44 14.11 6.02
N ARG A 706 35.85 14.02 4.82
CA ARG A 706 35.06 15.10 4.23
C ARG A 706 33.58 14.85 4.53
N LEU A 707 32.99 15.81 5.25
CA LEU A 707 31.55 16.01 5.37
C LEU A 707 31.01 16.51 4.03
N GLY A 708 29.86 15.97 3.61
CA GLY A 708 29.01 16.56 2.58
C GLY A 708 28.76 15.68 1.36
N GLU A 709 27.81 14.77 1.46
CA GLU A 709 26.95 14.38 0.33
C GLU A 709 25.52 14.28 0.85
N GLU A 710 24.78 15.37 0.64
CA GLU A 710 23.34 15.46 0.88
C GLU A 710 22.62 14.52 -0.09
N ARG A 711 21.87 13.57 0.46
CA ARG A 711 20.93 12.74 -0.30
C ARG A 711 19.75 13.61 -0.71
N ALA A 712 19.64 13.88 -2.01
CA ALA A 712 18.44 14.43 -2.62
C ALA A 712 17.30 13.40 -2.49
N PHE A 713 16.39 13.64 -1.56
CA PHE A 713 15.08 13.01 -1.54
C PHE A 713 14.17 13.85 -2.46
N HIS A 714 13.72 13.27 -3.56
CA HIS A 714 12.58 13.79 -4.29
C HIS A 714 11.32 13.45 -3.51
N VAL A 715 10.69 14.49 -2.97
CA VAL A 715 9.36 14.48 -2.33
C VAL A 715 8.30 14.72 -3.39
#